data_AF-A0A4U5TW22-F1
#
_entry.id   AF-A0A4U5TW22-F1
#
_cell.length_a   1.000
_cell.length_b   1.000
_cell.length_c   1.000
_cell.angle_alpha   90.00
_cell.angle_beta   90.00
_cell.angle_gamma   90.00
#
_symmetry.space_group_name_H-M   'P 1'
#
loop_
_entity.id
_entity.type
_entity.pdbx_description
1 polymer ?
#
loop_
_entity_poly.entity_id
_entity_poly.type
_entity_poly.pdbx_seq_one_letter_code
_entity_poly.pdbx_strand_id
1 'polypeptide(L)'
;MDLNIVRLKFTAYLQDSNGGFTRALKPVVSNPIYDSKSPNASNLKISRMDKTCGTVLGGDEIFLLCDKVQKDDIEIRFYEEDDEGGWEAFGDFSPTDVHKQYAIVFNTPPYHSAEIERPVTVFLQLKRKKAGDSSDPKQFTYIPQVQDKEEVLRKKQKPLPHYETWRGGGGGGGRGGGAGGFGGAGAGGGGFQFNHQMNGGGAGGGAGGVFFTGGFTSFGGGGGAQMSGSAPQTDGQAGSPLQQQLFQIAAALHSRASQSARQTAAALLQYCSTGDARVLLAIQRHLCGVQDGNGDTPLHLAVIHQQTGVIQQLIHTLLSSQQQNILNTANHLRQTPLHLAVITRQVKVVEVLLRAGADPSLLDKDGRSPIHLAALAGDHATLRPLLAHLGEGHAHLVNTPDYHGLHPLHLAVRRDGERCLRLLVEGGAKINAPEQKSGNTALHLAVRENLFKVACTLITELKADVNACTFGGNTPLHLAASLGSPTLCSMLVAAGADKNMENDEPLFFSSSSDEEQDEDEPIRERDAALQPINPRKRPAGGHTPLDLAKCQKVRNLLNSKQSPKSSRHCSKKMKPSSSEEVEASGLDEDTLSRLVEVLSVGDVPWRKLAEKLGMMTLTHLYLDSPTPCQHLLQHYKLGGGPVQGLVEALQSLGLTEGVRLLRHTELRDDKHSTDATVDSGFGSQPMEEDETPVTNQ
;
A
#
# COMPACT_ATOMS: atom_id res chain seq x y z
N MET A 1 24.92 -43.07 -1.78
CA MET A 1 23.85 -43.78 -2.51
C MET A 1 22.73 -42.78 -2.74
N ASP A 2 22.28 -42.55 -3.97
CA ASP A 2 21.12 -41.69 -4.23
C ASP A 2 19.85 -42.42 -3.78
N LEU A 3 19.38 -42.11 -2.57
CA LEU A 3 18.15 -42.68 -2.00
C LEU A 3 16.88 -42.22 -2.74
N ASN A 4 17.03 -41.29 -3.69
CA ASN A 4 15.96 -40.70 -4.48
C ASN A 4 15.60 -41.51 -5.75
N ILE A 5 16.37 -42.57 -6.04
CA ILE A 5 16.21 -43.42 -7.22
C ILE A 5 16.27 -44.89 -6.80
N VAL A 6 15.19 -45.63 -7.05
CA VAL A 6 15.11 -47.07 -6.77
C VAL A 6 14.97 -47.83 -8.09
N ARG A 7 15.70 -48.94 -8.24
CA ARG A 7 15.49 -49.90 -9.33
C ARG A 7 15.04 -51.22 -8.73
N LEU A 8 13.94 -51.76 -9.22
CA LEU A 8 13.44 -53.05 -8.77
C LEU A 8 14.16 -54.15 -9.55
N LYS A 9 14.70 -55.14 -8.82
CA LYS A 9 15.36 -56.31 -9.42
C LYS A 9 14.48 -57.53 -9.20
N PHE A 10 13.96 -58.08 -10.27
CA PHE A 10 13.18 -59.31 -10.25
C PHE A 10 14.09 -60.49 -10.57
N THR A 11 14.07 -61.51 -9.71
CA THR A 11 14.77 -62.78 -9.94
C THR A 11 13.74 -63.89 -9.85
N ALA A 12 13.52 -64.59 -10.95
CA ALA A 12 12.64 -65.75 -10.97
C ALA A 12 13.44 -67.02 -10.64
N TYR A 13 12.82 -67.95 -9.92
CA TYR A 13 13.43 -69.24 -9.59
C TYR A 13 12.63 -70.34 -10.28
N LEU A 14 13.33 -71.27 -10.93
CA LEU A 14 12.72 -72.44 -11.56
C LEU A 14 12.54 -73.57 -10.53
N GLN A 15 11.46 -74.31 -10.70
CA GLN A 15 11.11 -75.45 -9.86
C GLN A 15 12.03 -76.63 -10.17
N ASP A 16 12.57 -77.23 -9.13
CA ASP A 16 13.36 -78.46 -9.20
C ASP A 16 12.42 -79.68 -9.11
N SER A 17 12.98 -80.84 -9.44
CA SER A 17 12.32 -82.16 -9.45
C SER A 17 11.68 -82.57 -8.11
N ASN A 18 12.07 -81.95 -6.99
CA ASN A 18 11.45 -82.12 -5.67
C ASN A 18 10.36 -81.07 -5.35
N GLY A 19 9.93 -80.28 -6.35
CA GLY A 19 8.88 -79.27 -6.21
C GLY A 19 9.32 -77.92 -5.61
N GLY A 20 10.58 -77.78 -5.18
CA GLY A 20 11.11 -76.53 -4.62
C GLY A 20 11.75 -75.61 -5.67
N PHE A 21 11.66 -74.29 -5.52
CA PHE A 21 12.20 -73.32 -6.47
C PHE A 21 13.65 -72.92 -6.14
N THR A 22 14.63 -73.72 -6.55
CA THR A 22 16.04 -73.54 -6.15
C THR A 22 16.92 -72.90 -7.23
N ARG A 23 16.54 -72.94 -8.50
CA ARG A 23 17.40 -72.48 -9.61
C ARG A 23 17.07 -71.05 -10.05
N ALA A 24 17.88 -70.08 -9.62
CA ALA A 24 17.69 -68.67 -9.99
C ALA A 24 18.00 -68.39 -11.46
N LEU A 25 17.09 -67.73 -12.17
CA LEU A 25 17.29 -67.19 -13.51
C LEU A 25 18.00 -65.83 -13.47
N LYS A 26 18.54 -65.41 -14.62
CA LYS A 26 19.21 -64.12 -14.74
C LYS A 26 18.22 -63.00 -14.35
N PRO A 27 18.58 -62.14 -13.40
CA PRO A 27 17.66 -61.13 -12.89
C PRO A 27 17.41 -60.03 -13.92
N VAL A 28 16.18 -59.55 -13.96
CA VAL A 28 15.76 -58.40 -14.78
C VAL A 28 15.59 -57.20 -13.86
N VAL A 29 16.16 -56.06 -14.25
CA VAL A 29 16.11 -54.82 -13.49
C VAL A 29 15.14 -53.86 -14.19
N SER A 30 14.23 -53.25 -13.43
CA SER A 30 13.30 -52.25 -13.94
C SER A 30 14.02 -50.97 -14.37
N ASN A 31 13.32 -50.14 -15.13
CA ASN A 31 13.71 -48.75 -15.30
C ASN A 31 13.83 -48.04 -13.93
N PRO A 32 14.65 -46.99 -13.81
CA PRO A 32 14.77 -46.19 -12.58
C PRO A 32 13.42 -45.61 -12.17
N ILE A 33 13.06 -45.83 -10.90
CA ILE A 33 11.86 -45.28 -10.28
C ILE A 33 12.31 -44.16 -9.33
N TYR A 34 11.88 -42.95 -9.61
CA TYR A 34 12.23 -41.77 -8.81
C TYR A 34 11.18 -41.58 -7.70
N ASP A 35 11.63 -41.19 -6.50
CA ASP A 35 10.70 -40.85 -5.42
C ASP A 35 9.87 -39.62 -5.78
N SER A 36 8.55 -39.73 -5.82
CA SER A 36 7.60 -38.63 -6.08
C SER A 36 7.83 -37.31 -5.31
N LYS A 37 8.52 -37.33 -4.16
CA LYS A 37 8.86 -36.13 -3.37
C LYS A 37 10.23 -35.54 -3.70
N SER A 38 11.01 -36.24 -4.51
CA SER A 38 12.29 -35.79 -5.02
C SER A 38 12.06 -34.77 -6.13
N PRO A 39 12.81 -33.66 -6.14
CA PRO A 39 12.65 -32.60 -7.14
C PRO A 39 12.98 -33.03 -8.58
N ASN A 40 13.50 -34.26 -8.76
CA ASN A 40 13.80 -34.89 -10.05
C ASN A 40 12.77 -35.95 -10.47
N ALA A 41 11.71 -36.18 -9.69
CA ALA A 41 10.74 -37.24 -9.99
C ALA A 41 9.65 -36.78 -10.95
N SER A 42 9.89 -37.12 -12.21
CA SER A 42 9.00 -37.58 -13.29
C SER A 42 7.56 -37.08 -13.48
N ASN A 43 7.03 -36.07 -12.79
CA ASN A 43 5.78 -35.41 -13.24
C ASN A 43 5.78 -33.93 -12.84
N LEU A 44 6.12 -33.05 -13.78
CA LEU A 44 5.85 -31.63 -13.64
C LEU A 44 4.34 -31.39 -13.74
N LYS A 45 3.78 -30.61 -12.81
CA LYS A 45 2.36 -30.27 -12.83
C LYS A 45 2.13 -28.82 -12.48
N ILE A 46 1.32 -28.15 -13.30
CA ILE A 46 0.80 -26.81 -13.03
C ILE A 46 -0.47 -26.95 -12.20
N SER A 47 -0.41 -26.52 -10.94
CA SER A 47 -1.52 -26.61 -9.99
C SER A 47 -2.50 -25.45 -10.15
N ARG A 48 -2.01 -24.19 -10.20
CA ARG A 48 -2.83 -22.99 -10.38
C ARG A 48 -2.04 -21.88 -11.06
N MET A 49 -2.75 -20.97 -11.71
CA MET A 49 -2.22 -19.73 -12.26
C MET A 49 -3.14 -18.58 -11.88
N ASP A 50 -2.58 -17.42 -11.57
CA ASP A 50 -3.36 -16.22 -11.23
C ASP A 50 -4.04 -15.59 -12.47
N LYS A 51 -3.33 -15.58 -13.60
CA LYS A 51 -3.83 -15.04 -14.88
C LYS A 51 -3.77 -16.09 -15.98
N THR A 52 -4.82 -16.17 -16.78
CA THR A 52 -4.90 -17.05 -17.97
C THR A 52 -5.02 -16.25 -19.27
N CYS A 53 -4.81 -14.94 -19.22
CA CYS A 53 -4.78 -14.08 -20.38
C CYS A 53 -3.79 -12.91 -20.19
N GLY A 54 -3.34 -12.35 -21.31
CA GLY A 54 -2.36 -11.26 -21.34
C GLY A 54 -2.41 -10.48 -22.66
N THR A 55 -1.61 -9.43 -22.75
CA THR A 55 -1.47 -8.58 -23.93
C THR A 55 -0.52 -9.22 -24.95
N VAL A 56 -0.78 -8.97 -26.25
CA VAL A 56 0.08 -9.48 -27.34
C VAL A 56 1.53 -9.02 -27.28
N LEU A 57 1.83 -7.91 -26.62
CA LEU A 57 3.20 -7.41 -26.47
C LEU A 57 4.02 -8.19 -25.43
N GLY A 58 3.39 -9.08 -24.66
CA GLY A 58 4.03 -9.75 -23.55
C GLY A 58 4.35 -8.79 -22.39
N GLY A 59 5.12 -9.28 -21.41
CA GLY A 59 5.53 -8.50 -20.24
C GLY A 59 4.51 -8.47 -19.10
N ASP A 60 3.44 -9.26 -19.21
CA ASP A 60 2.49 -9.42 -18.11
C ASP A 60 3.08 -10.40 -17.08
N GLU A 61 3.23 -9.93 -15.83
CA GLU A 61 3.70 -10.76 -14.73
C GLU A 61 2.61 -11.75 -14.30
N ILE A 62 2.96 -13.05 -14.27
CA ILE A 62 2.08 -14.17 -13.91
C ILE A 62 2.68 -14.95 -12.74
N PHE A 63 1.82 -15.22 -11.75
CA PHE A 63 2.11 -16.12 -10.64
C PHE A 63 1.62 -17.53 -10.98
N LEU A 64 2.54 -18.48 -11.04
CA LEU A 64 2.28 -19.89 -11.33
C LEU A 64 2.64 -20.75 -10.13
N LEU A 65 1.67 -21.55 -9.65
CA LEU A 65 1.88 -22.56 -8.61
C LEU A 65 2.04 -23.93 -9.26
N CYS A 66 3.14 -24.61 -8.94
CA CYS A 66 3.49 -25.92 -9.47
C CYS A 66 3.92 -26.89 -8.37
N ASP A 67 4.05 -28.15 -8.73
CA ASP A 67 4.71 -29.14 -7.88
C ASP A 67 6.21 -28.83 -7.74
N LYS A 68 6.93 -29.55 -6.86
CA LYS A 68 8.30 -29.22 -6.46
C LYS A 68 9.26 -29.16 -7.67
N VAL A 69 9.77 -27.97 -7.98
CA VAL A 69 10.70 -27.71 -9.10
C VAL A 69 12.11 -27.34 -8.63
N GLN A 70 13.12 -27.57 -9.48
CA GLN A 70 14.47 -27.05 -9.28
C GLN A 70 14.62 -25.71 -10.00
N LYS A 71 15.12 -24.70 -9.29
CA LYS A 71 15.26 -23.32 -9.80
C LYS A 71 16.07 -23.20 -11.10
N ASP A 72 17.05 -24.09 -11.31
CA ASP A 72 17.99 -24.01 -12.44
C ASP A 72 17.66 -24.99 -13.60
N ASP A 73 16.60 -25.81 -13.46
CA ASP A 73 16.23 -26.86 -14.41
C ASP A 73 14.74 -26.79 -14.82
N ILE A 74 14.20 -25.57 -14.91
CA ILE A 74 12.81 -25.34 -15.30
C ILE A 74 12.69 -24.19 -16.31
N GLU A 75 11.78 -24.34 -17.27
CA GLU A 75 11.38 -23.34 -18.26
C GLU A 75 9.86 -23.38 -18.45
N ILE A 76 9.28 -22.24 -18.83
CA ILE A 76 7.86 -22.12 -19.14
C ILE A 76 7.75 -21.91 -20.65
N ARG A 77 7.19 -22.89 -21.36
CA ARG A 77 7.03 -22.89 -22.81
C ARG A 77 5.61 -22.51 -23.19
N PHE A 78 5.48 -21.57 -24.11
CA PHE A 78 4.26 -21.20 -24.81
C PHE A 78 4.33 -21.74 -26.22
N TYR A 79 3.28 -22.38 -26.72
CA TYR A 79 3.25 -22.85 -28.10
C TYR A 79 1.84 -22.94 -28.68
N GLU A 80 1.75 -22.91 -30.00
CA GLU A 80 0.53 -23.11 -30.78
C GLU A 80 0.66 -24.41 -31.59
N GLU A 81 -0.38 -25.24 -31.58
CA GLU A 81 -0.41 -26.49 -32.36
C GLU A 81 -1.04 -26.21 -33.73
N ASP A 82 -0.23 -25.82 -34.71
CA ASP A 82 -0.66 -25.68 -36.11
C ASP A 82 0.13 -26.64 -37.03
N ASP A 83 -0.56 -27.14 -38.07
CA ASP A 83 -0.08 -28.17 -39.01
C ASP A 83 1.12 -27.75 -39.89
N GLU A 84 1.51 -26.47 -39.89
CA GLU A 84 2.56 -25.92 -40.80
C GLU A 84 3.76 -25.25 -40.08
N GLY A 85 3.99 -25.59 -38.80
CA GLY A 85 5.17 -25.13 -38.05
C GLY A 85 4.77 -24.17 -36.94
N GLY A 86 4.29 -24.75 -35.83
CA GLY A 86 3.81 -24.02 -34.67
C GLY A 86 4.82 -23.05 -34.06
N TRP A 87 4.32 -21.90 -33.61
CA TRP A 87 5.10 -20.93 -32.86
C TRP A 87 5.44 -21.47 -31.47
N GLU A 88 6.67 -21.22 -31.01
CA GLU A 88 7.06 -21.43 -29.61
C GLU A 88 7.81 -20.23 -29.03
N ALA A 89 7.56 -19.94 -27.75
CA ALA A 89 8.28 -18.92 -26.99
C ALA A 89 8.39 -19.32 -25.52
N PHE A 90 9.28 -18.64 -24.78
CA PHE A 90 9.54 -18.95 -23.38
C PHE A 90 9.25 -17.76 -22.48
N GLY A 91 8.62 -18.01 -21.33
CA GLY A 91 8.43 -17.00 -20.30
C GLY A 91 9.76 -16.58 -19.67
N ASP A 92 9.91 -15.30 -19.37
CA ASP A 92 11.13 -14.73 -18.81
C ASP A 92 11.05 -14.66 -17.27
N PHE A 93 12.03 -15.25 -16.59
CA PHE A 93 12.16 -15.23 -15.13
C PHE A 93 13.58 -15.60 -14.67
N SER A 94 13.97 -15.09 -13.51
CA SER A 94 15.24 -15.38 -12.83
C SER A 94 15.08 -16.53 -11.84
N PRO A 95 16.16 -17.29 -11.49
CA PRO A 95 16.12 -18.29 -10.42
C PRO A 95 15.64 -17.74 -9.06
N THR A 96 15.75 -16.43 -8.82
CA THR A 96 15.21 -15.73 -7.63
C THR A 96 13.69 -15.68 -7.58
N ASP A 97 13.04 -15.77 -8.75
CA ASP A 97 11.59 -15.64 -8.89
C ASP A 97 10.87 -16.97 -8.62
N VAL A 98 11.64 -18.04 -8.37
CA VAL A 98 11.16 -19.34 -7.93
C VAL A 98 11.10 -19.37 -6.40
N HIS A 99 9.93 -19.10 -5.83
CA HIS A 99 9.74 -19.07 -4.39
C HIS A 99 9.49 -20.47 -3.80
N LYS A 100 10.35 -20.87 -2.86
CA LYS A 100 10.24 -22.12 -2.09
C LYS A 100 10.05 -23.39 -2.93
N GLN A 101 10.52 -23.42 -4.19
CA GLN A 101 10.39 -24.56 -5.12
C GLN A 101 8.95 -24.91 -5.57
N TYR A 102 7.93 -24.11 -5.24
CA TYR A 102 6.51 -24.40 -5.57
C TYR A 102 5.79 -23.26 -6.29
N ALA A 103 6.38 -22.07 -6.34
CA ALA A 103 5.81 -20.91 -7.00
C ALA A 103 6.86 -20.30 -7.93
N ILE A 104 6.43 -19.93 -9.14
CA ILE A 104 7.25 -19.27 -10.15
C ILE A 104 6.53 -17.98 -10.55
N VAL A 105 7.24 -16.86 -10.48
CA VAL A 105 6.80 -15.58 -11.04
C VAL A 105 7.54 -15.39 -12.36
N PHE A 106 6.82 -15.12 -13.45
CA PHE A 106 7.43 -14.94 -14.77
C PHE A 106 6.66 -13.93 -15.61
N ASN A 107 7.34 -13.35 -16.59
CA ASN A 107 6.74 -12.44 -17.57
C ASN A 107 6.38 -13.19 -18.85
N THR A 108 5.19 -12.92 -19.39
CA THR A 108 4.74 -13.52 -20.65
C THR A 108 5.63 -13.10 -21.83
N PRO A 109 5.94 -14.01 -22.77
CA PRO A 109 6.61 -13.63 -24.00
C PRO A 109 5.68 -12.83 -24.92
N PRO A 110 6.22 -11.98 -25.82
CA PRO A 110 5.42 -11.36 -26.88
C PRO A 110 4.90 -12.43 -27.84
N TYR A 111 3.64 -12.28 -28.29
CA TYR A 111 3.08 -13.14 -29.33
C TYR A 111 3.68 -12.81 -30.69
N HIS A 112 3.87 -13.79 -31.57
CA HIS A 112 4.56 -13.59 -32.85
C HIS A 112 3.89 -12.57 -33.77
N SER A 113 2.56 -12.40 -33.66
CA SER A 113 1.81 -11.37 -34.36
C SER A 113 1.36 -10.29 -33.38
N ALA A 114 1.91 -9.08 -33.52
CA ALA A 114 1.52 -7.93 -32.70
C ALA A 114 0.12 -7.38 -33.06
N GLU A 115 -0.44 -7.77 -34.22
CA GLU A 115 -1.70 -7.25 -34.76
C GLU A 115 -2.75 -8.37 -34.84
N ILE A 116 -3.35 -8.71 -33.69
CA ILE A 116 -4.50 -9.62 -33.65
C ILE A 116 -5.79 -8.83 -33.50
N GLU A 117 -6.81 -9.13 -34.32
CA GLU A 117 -8.15 -8.50 -34.20
C GLU A 117 -9.04 -9.20 -33.17
N ARG A 118 -8.76 -10.47 -32.88
CA ARG A 118 -9.52 -11.32 -31.95
C ARG A 118 -8.56 -12.00 -30.96
N PRO A 119 -9.04 -12.36 -29.76
CA PRO A 119 -8.21 -13.08 -28.80
C PRO A 119 -7.74 -14.43 -29.36
N VAL A 120 -6.45 -14.71 -29.24
CA VAL A 120 -5.82 -15.97 -29.70
C VAL A 120 -5.44 -16.81 -28.48
N THR A 121 -5.73 -18.11 -28.50
CA THR A 121 -5.44 -19.01 -27.38
C THR A 121 -4.28 -19.93 -27.74
N VAL A 122 -3.24 -19.89 -26.93
CA VAL A 122 -2.05 -20.75 -27.02
C VAL A 122 -1.98 -21.71 -25.84
N PHE A 123 -1.10 -22.69 -25.91
CA PHE A 123 -0.81 -23.60 -24.81
C PHE A 123 0.43 -23.18 -24.04
N LEU A 124 0.39 -23.34 -22.72
CA LEU A 124 1.45 -23.08 -21.76
C LEU A 124 1.80 -24.39 -21.04
N GLN A 125 3.09 -24.69 -20.95
CA GLN A 125 3.59 -25.93 -20.35
C GLN A 125 4.88 -25.66 -19.54
N LEU A 126 5.05 -26.36 -18.41
CA LEU A 126 6.33 -26.41 -17.71
C LEU A 126 7.21 -27.48 -18.34
N LYS A 127 8.49 -27.17 -18.59
CA LYS A 127 9.45 -28.09 -19.21
C LYS A 127 10.79 -28.07 -18.46
N ARG A 128 11.44 -29.23 -18.28
CA ARG A 128 12.81 -29.31 -17.72
C ARG A 128 13.86 -29.07 -18.79
N LYS A 129 14.92 -28.30 -18.45
CA LYS A 129 16.03 -28.00 -19.37
C LYS A 129 16.83 -29.25 -19.74
N LYS A 130 17.11 -30.11 -18.75
CA LYS A 130 18.01 -31.27 -18.90
C LYS A 130 17.32 -32.56 -19.33
N ALA A 131 16.10 -32.80 -18.86
CA ALA A 131 15.40 -34.07 -19.05
C ALA A 131 14.32 -34.06 -20.15
N GLY A 132 13.87 -32.88 -20.60
CA GLY A 132 12.80 -32.75 -21.59
C GLY A 132 11.39 -33.11 -21.07
N ASP A 133 11.27 -33.56 -19.81
CA ASP A 133 9.99 -33.79 -19.15
C ASP A 133 9.13 -32.53 -19.18
N SER A 134 7.85 -32.69 -19.52
CA SER A 134 6.91 -31.58 -19.67
C SER A 134 5.60 -31.85 -18.94
N SER A 135 4.94 -30.80 -18.40
CA SER A 135 3.67 -30.92 -17.69
C SER A 135 2.47 -31.08 -18.62
N ASP A 136 1.26 -31.29 -18.10
CA ASP A 136 0.05 -31.12 -18.92
C ASP A 136 -0.06 -29.66 -19.42
N PRO A 137 -0.49 -29.44 -20.68
CA PRO A 137 -0.65 -28.09 -21.22
C PRO A 137 -1.84 -27.35 -20.60
N LYS A 138 -1.69 -26.04 -20.40
CA LYS A 138 -2.72 -25.11 -19.93
C LYS A 138 -2.99 -24.05 -20.98
N GLN A 139 -4.24 -23.64 -21.15
CA GLN A 139 -4.60 -22.61 -22.12
C GLN A 139 -4.25 -21.21 -21.59
N PHE A 140 -3.71 -20.38 -22.46
CA PHE A 140 -3.43 -18.97 -22.21
C PHE A 140 -3.89 -18.13 -23.39
N THR A 141 -4.63 -17.04 -23.15
CA THR A 141 -5.22 -16.22 -24.23
C THR A 141 -4.55 -14.87 -24.36
N TYR A 142 -3.96 -14.58 -25.52
CA TYR A 142 -3.48 -13.25 -25.90
C TYR A 142 -4.64 -12.37 -26.38
N ILE A 143 -4.71 -11.14 -25.88
CA ILE A 143 -5.77 -10.17 -26.17
C ILE A 143 -5.22 -9.05 -27.09
N PRO A 144 -5.98 -8.64 -28.13
CA PRO A 144 -5.65 -7.49 -28.97
C PRO A 144 -5.26 -6.24 -28.17
N GLN A 145 -4.23 -5.53 -28.61
CA GLN A 145 -3.95 -4.20 -28.09
C GLN A 145 -5.02 -3.23 -28.62
N VAL A 146 -5.85 -2.70 -27.73
CA VAL A 146 -6.78 -1.63 -28.10
C VAL A 146 -5.95 -0.37 -28.38
N GLN A 147 -5.62 -0.13 -29.64
CA GLN A 147 -4.80 1.01 -30.08
C GLN A 147 -5.46 2.36 -29.77
N ASP A 148 -6.76 2.37 -29.47
CA ASP A 148 -7.51 3.60 -29.31
C ASP A 148 -8.09 3.76 -27.89
N LYS A 149 -7.23 4.17 -26.95
CA LYS A 149 -7.66 4.68 -25.64
C LYS A 149 -8.64 5.85 -25.79
N GLU A 150 -8.53 6.61 -26.88
CA GLU A 150 -9.35 7.77 -27.17
C GLU A 150 -10.74 7.38 -27.68
N GLU A 151 -10.88 6.35 -28.53
CA GLU A 151 -12.19 5.85 -28.95
C GLU A 151 -12.96 5.13 -27.82
N VAL A 152 -12.26 4.44 -26.92
CA VAL A 152 -12.87 3.88 -25.69
C VAL A 152 -13.35 4.99 -24.75
N LEU A 153 -12.59 6.09 -24.64
CA LEU A 153 -13.00 7.29 -23.93
C LEU A 153 -14.16 8.02 -24.64
N ARG A 154 -14.19 8.03 -25.98
CA ARG A 154 -15.26 8.63 -26.80
C ARG A 154 -16.55 7.81 -26.80
N LYS A 155 -16.45 6.48 -26.66
CA LYS A 155 -17.60 5.59 -26.42
C LYS A 155 -18.10 5.67 -24.97
N LYS A 156 -17.22 5.97 -24.00
CA LYS A 156 -17.61 6.34 -22.61
C LYS A 156 -18.13 7.77 -22.49
N GLN A 157 -17.68 8.69 -23.33
CA GLN A 157 -18.15 10.07 -23.47
C GLN A 157 -18.93 10.22 -24.77
N LYS A 158 -20.12 9.62 -24.88
CA LYS A 158 -21.07 10.15 -25.87
C LYS A 158 -21.56 11.50 -25.35
N PRO A 159 -21.33 12.61 -26.08
CA PRO A 159 -21.84 13.91 -25.67
C PRO A 159 -23.38 13.89 -25.79
N LEU A 160 -24.06 14.42 -24.78
CA LEU A 160 -25.47 14.76 -24.93
C LEU A 160 -25.61 15.75 -26.10
N PRO A 161 -26.64 15.62 -26.94
CA PRO A 161 -26.84 16.53 -28.05
C PRO A 161 -27.02 17.96 -27.51
N HIS A 162 -26.15 18.85 -27.97
CA HIS A 162 -26.25 20.29 -27.77
C HIS A 162 -27.52 20.78 -28.48
N TYR A 163 -28.49 21.26 -27.70
CA TYR A 163 -29.62 22.03 -28.24
C TYR A 163 -29.39 23.50 -27.92
N GLU A 164 -29.43 24.32 -28.97
CA GLU A 164 -29.20 25.75 -28.89
C GLU A 164 -30.22 26.46 -27.99
N THR A 165 -29.68 27.46 -27.32
CA THR A 165 -30.32 28.46 -26.49
C THR A 165 -31.41 29.23 -27.26
N TRP A 166 -32.68 29.04 -26.90
CA TRP A 166 -33.74 29.99 -27.27
C TRP A 166 -34.54 30.48 -26.05
N ARG A 167 -34.86 31.77 -26.13
CA ARG A 167 -35.16 32.72 -25.05
C ARG A 167 -36.58 32.62 -24.47
N GLY A 168 -36.66 32.93 -23.17
CA GLY A 168 -37.73 33.73 -22.50
C GLY A 168 -39.09 33.03 -22.35
N GLY A 169 -39.83 33.16 -21.24
CA GLY A 169 -39.75 33.96 -20.03
C GLY A 169 -41.14 33.97 -19.38
N GLY A 170 -41.22 34.00 -18.05
CA GLY A 170 -42.35 34.57 -17.31
C GLY A 170 -43.48 33.64 -16.82
N GLY A 171 -43.57 33.47 -15.50
CA GLY A 171 -44.70 34.02 -14.74
C GLY A 171 -45.77 33.09 -14.16
N GLY A 172 -45.90 33.10 -12.81
CA GLY A 172 -47.15 32.91 -12.03
C GLY A 172 -47.53 31.46 -11.72
N GLY A 173 -47.48 30.97 -10.46
CA GLY A 173 -48.38 31.29 -9.33
C GLY A 173 -49.62 30.36 -9.38
N GLY A 174 -50.07 29.61 -8.37
CA GLY A 174 -49.66 29.32 -7.00
C GLY A 174 -50.71 28.38 -6.34
N ARG A 175 -50.44 27.95 -5.09
CA ARG A 175 -51.37 27.41 -4.05
C ARG A 175 -52.05 26.05 -4.35
N GLY A 176 -52.19 25.10 -3.42
CA GLY A 176 -51.90 25.03 -1.99
C GLY A 176 -52.58 23.79 -1.36
N GLY A 177 -52.15 23.43 -0.12
CA GLY A 177 -52.83 22.54 0.85
C GLY A 177 -52.70 21.04 0.56
N GLY A 178 -52.11 20.19 1.39
CA GLY A 178 -52.35 19.98 2.83
C GLY A 178 -53.42 18.87 3.00
N ALA A 179 -53.34 17.84 3.83
CA ALA A 179 -52.50 17.53 4.99
C ALA A 179 -52.74 16.07 5.44
N GLY A 180 -51.88 15.57 6.34
CA GLY A 180 -52.18 14.49 7.31
C GLY A 180 -51.80 13.07 6.87
N GLY A 181 -51.17 12.20 7.67
CA GLY A 181 -50.73 12.27 9.05
C GLY A 181 -50.37 10.86 9.59
N PHE A 182 -49.23 10.80 10.28
CA PHE A 182 -48.85 10.00 11.47
C PHE A 182 -49.08 8.48 11.65
N GLY A 183 -48.00 7.85 12.14
CA GLY A 183 -47.93 6.63 12.99
C GLY A 183 -47.52 5.36 12.23
N GLY A 184 -46.33 4.74 12.34
CA GLY A 184 -45.54 4.32 13.52
C GLY A 184 -46.07 2.96 14.04
N ALA A 185 -45.35 1.91 14.42
CA ALA A 185 -43.95 1.47 14.42
C ALA A 185 -43.94 -0.01 14.93
N GLY A 186 -42.85 -0.78 14.72
CA GLY A 186 -42.56 -2.04 15.44
C GLY A 186 -42.79 -3.32 14.61
N ALA A 187 -41.80 -4.07 14.08
CA ALA A 187 -40.61 -4.74 14.63
C ALA A 187 -40.81 -6.27 14.77
N GLY A 188 -39.91 -7.05 14.13
CA GLY A 188 -39.34 -8.27 14.72
C GLY A 188 -39.65 -9.64 14.07
N GLY A 189 -38.61 -10.21 13.42
CA GLY A 189 -38.28 -11.67 13.33
C GLY A 189 -39.25 -12.59 12.58
N GLY A 190 -38.87 -13.58 11.76
CA GLY A 190 -37.63 -14.32 11.54
C GLY A 190 -38.06 -15.77 11.23
N GLY A 191 -37.51 -16.44 10.19
CA GLY A 191 -37.73 -17.89 10.01
C GLY A 191 -37.77 -18.44 8.58
N PHE A 192 -36.61 -18.95 8.14
CA PHE A 192 -36.32 -20.16 7.34
C PHE A 192 -37.23 -20.65 6.18
N GLN A 193 -36.59 -20.68 4.99
CA GLN A 193 -36.47 -21.75 3.97
C GLN A 193 -37.64 -22.73 3.75
N PHE A 194 -38.08 -22.85 2.47
CA PHE A 194 -38.17 -24.16 1.81
C PHE A 194 -37.87 -24.07 0.30
N ASN A 195 -37.18 -25.12 -0.12
CA ASN A 195 -36.62 -25.48 -1.41
C ASN A 195 -37.72 -25.95 -2.38
N HIS A 196 -37.66 -25.60 -3.66
CA HIS A 196 -38.03 -26.55 -4.73
C HIS A 196 -37.26 -26.27 -6.01
N GLN A 197 -36.71 -27.38 -6.50
CA GLN A 197 -35.69 -27.54 -7.51
C GLN A 197 -36.33 -28.09 -8.79
N MET A 198 -35.53 -28.04 -9.87
CA MET A 198 -35.61 -28.78 -11.14
C MET A 198 -36.52 -28.17 -12.22
N ASN A 199 -36.27 -28.33 -13.51
CA ASN A 199 -35.15 -28.68 -14.41
C ASN A 199 -35.84 -28.90 -15.78
N GLY A 200 -35.22 -28.54 -16.90
CA GLY A 200 -35.69 -28.99 -18.22
C GLY A 200 -35.27 -28.08 -19.38
N GLY A 201 -34.14 -28.43 -20.05
CA GLY A 201 -33.82 -27.98 -21.42
C GLY A 201 -34.75 -28.62 -22.46
N GLY A 202 -34.70 -28.33 -23.76
CA GLY A 202 -33.84 -27.49 -24.59
C GLY A 202 -34.31 -27.61 -26.06
N ALA A 203 -33.54 -27.02 -26.98
CA ALA A 203 -33.70 -26.99 -28.45
C ALA A 203 -34.78 -26.03 -29.00
N GLY A 204 -34.57 -25.23 -30.06
CA GLY A 204 -33.43 -25.03 -30.95
C GLY A 204 -33.86 -24.11 -32.11
N GLY A 205 -32.95 -23.23 -32.55
CA GLY A 205 -32.78 -22.62 -33.88
C GLY A 205 -33.97 -22.10 -34.71
N GLY A 206 -33.90 -20.83 -35.11
CA GLY A 206 -34.69 -20.30 -36.24
C GLY A 206 -34.52 -18.79 -36.44
N ALA A 207 -33.93 -18.41 -37.57
CA ALA A 207 -33.42 -17.09 -37.91
C ALA A 207 -34.45 -15.98 -38.19
N GLY A 208 -33.95 -14.74 -38.26
CA GLY A 208 -34.42 -13.76 -39.24
C GLY A 208 -35.11 -12.52 -38.67
N GLY A 209 -34.35 -11.42 -38.53
CA GLY A 209 -34.93 -10.09 -38.35
C GLY A 209 -35.59 -9.59 -39.63
N VAL A 210 -36.72 -8.90 -39.50
CA VAL A 210 -37.23 -7.98 -40.52
C VAL A 210 -37.77 -6.74 -39.83
N PHE A 211 -37.25 -5.61 -40.27
CA PHE A 211 -37.63 -4.25 -40.00
C PHE A 211 -39.13 -4.00 -40.28
N PHE A 212 -39.81 -3.26 -39.40
CA PHE A 212 -40.90 -2.40 -39.83
C PHE A 212 -40.79 -1.04 -39.14
N THR A 213 -40.14 -0.13 -39.86
CA THR A 213 -40.31 1.32 -39.72
C THR A 213 -41.62 1.71 -40.39
N GLY A 214 -42.51 2.40 -39.68
CA GLY A 214 -43.72 2.97 -40.26
C GLY A 214 -44.28 4.03 -39.32
N GLY A 215 -44.05 5.30 -39.65
CA GLY A 215 -44.36 6.45 -38.80
C GLY A 215 -45.85 6.67 -38.57
N PHE A 216 -46.16 7.27 -37.42
CA PHE A 216 -47.46 7.87 -37.17
C PHE A 216 -47.24 9.34 -36.82
N THR A 217 -47.44 10.20 -37.81
CA THR A 217 -47.66 11.62 -37.60
C THR A 217 -49.12 11.95 -37.87
N SER A 218 -49.64 12.82 -37.01
CA SER A 218 -50.69 13.81 -37.29
C SER A 218 -52.16 13.41 -37.04
N PHE A 219 -52.69 13.96 -35.93
CA PHE A 219 -53.75 14.98 -35.90
C PHE A 219 -54.96 14.81 -36.83
N GLY A 220 -56.15 14.86 -36.24
CA GLY A 220 -57.38 15.20 -36.96
C GLY A 220 -58.61 14.50 -36.43
N GLY A 221 -59.21 15.05 -35.37
CA GLY A 221 -60.57 14.72 -35.00
C GLY A 221 -61.58 15.34 -35.98
N GLY A 222 -62.68 14.64 -36.19
CA GLY A 222 -63.89 15.22 -36.79
C GLY A 222 -64.63 14.26 -37.70
N GLY A 223 -65.92 14.04 -37.40
CA GLY A 223 -66.90 13.53 -38.36
C GLY A 223 -67.49 12.19 -37.97
N GLY A 224 -68.69 12.22 -37.39
CA GLY A 224 -69.46 11.02 -37.08
C GLY A 224 -70.08 10.37 -38.32
N ALA A 225 -70.47 9.11 -38.16
CA ALA A 225 -71.59 8.50 -38.86
C ALA A 225 -72.03 7.25 -38.08
N GLN A 226 -73.33 7.16 -37.83
CA GLN A 226 -74.04 6.06 -37.20
C GLN A 226 -73.82 4.75 -37.97
N MET A 227 -73.78 3.63 -37.25
CA MET A 227 -74.47 2.39 -37.66
C MET A 227 -74.77 1.52 -36.45
N SER A 228 -76.06 1.18 -36.36
CA SER A 228 -76.67 0.24 -35.42
C SER A 228 -76.16 -1.18 -35.64
N GLY A 229 -75.88 -1.90 -34.56
CA GLY A 229 -75.55 -3.33 -34.58
C GLY A 229 -75.85 -3.97 -33.22
N SER A 230 -77.05 -4.53 -33.13
CA SER A 230 -77.54 -5.55 -32.20
C SER A 230 -76.50 -6.22 -31.29
N ALA A 231 -76.82 -6.22 -29.99
CA ALA A 231 -76.18 -7.02 -28.96
C ALA A 231 -76.08 -8.51 -29.35
N PRO A 232 -75.19 -9.24 -28.67
CA PRO A 232 -75.67 -10.41 -27.96
C PRO A 232 -75.46 -10.20 -26.46
N GLN A 233 -76.53 -10.40 -25.72
CA GLN A 233 -76.43 -10.85 -24.34
C GLN A 233 -75.53 -12.09 -24.34
N THR A 234 -74.36 -11.99 -23.74
CA THR A 234 -73.65 -13.16 -23.23
C THR A 234 -73.78 -13.13 -21.73
N ASP A 235 -74.34 -14.23 -21.24
CA ASP A 235 -74.63 -14.54 -19.88
C ASP A 235 -73.49 -14.22 -18.92
N GLY A 236 -73.89 -13.79 -17.72
CA GLY A 236 -73.00 -13.64 -16.59
C GLY A 236 -72.29 -14.95 -16.29
N GLN A 237 -71.02 -15.04 -16.65
CA GLN A 237 -70.06 -15.61 -15.73
C GLN A 237 -69.54 -14.46 -14.89
N ALA A 238 -70.04 -14.37 -13.66
CA ALA A 238 -69.32 -13.68 -12.60
C ALA A 238 -67.90 -14.24 -12.65
N GLY A 239 -66.97 -13.46 -13.22
CA GLY A 239 -65.57 -13.82 -13.26
C GLY A 239 -65.20 -14.25 -11.85
N SER A 240 -64.46 -15.36 -11.73
CA SER A 240 -64.07 -15.91 -10.43
C SER A 240 -63.65 -14.76 -9.50
N PRO A 241 -63.96 -14.81 -8.19
CA PRO A 241 -63.62 -13.71 -7.28
C PRO A 241 -62.14 -13.29 -7.38
N LEU A 242 -61.28 -14.23 -7.77
CA LEU A 242 -59.87 -14.06 -8.11
C LEU A 242 -59.63 -13.20 -9.37
N GLN A 243 -60.41 -13.39 -10.43
CA GLN A 243 -60.38 -12.56 -11.66
C GLN A 243 -60.82 -11.11 -11.38
N GLN A 244 -61.87 -10.92 -10.59
CA GLN A 244 -62.32 -9.57 -10.19
C GLN A 244 -61.28 -8.88 -9.30
N GLN A 245 -60.67 -9.63 -8.37
CA GLN A 245 -59.60 -9.12 -7.51
C GLN A 245 -58.34 -8.75 -8.33
N LEU A 246 -57.96 -9.54 -9.33
CA LEU A 246 -56.87 -9.21 -10.25
C LEU A 246 -57.17 -7.94 -11.06
N PHE A 247 -58.41 -7.77 -11.53
CA PHE A 247 -58.82 -6.58 -12.28
C PHE A 247 -58.78 -5.32 -11.39
N GLN A 248 -59.21 -5.44 -10.13
CA GLN A 248 -59.12 -4.35 -9.16
C GLN A 248 -57.67 -3.98 -8.84
N ILE A 249 -56.78 -4.96 -8.67
CA ILE A 249 -55.34 -4.74 -8.46
C ILE A 249 -54.73 -4.07 -9.69
N ALA A 250 -55.03 -4.54 -10.90
CA ALA A 250 -54.54 -3.95 -12.14
C ALA A 250 -55.01 -2.49 -12.33
N ALA A 251 -56.28 -2.19 -12.04
CA ALA A 251 -56.82 -0.84 -12.08
C ALA A 251 -56.15 0.09 -11.05
N ALA A 252 -55.90 -0.41 -9.84
CA ALA A 252 -55.20 0.34 -8.79
C ALA A 252 -53.74 0.63 -9.17
N LEU A 253 -53.03 -0.34 -9.76
CA LEU A 253 -51.66 -0.17 -10.26
C LEU A 253 -51.62 0.85 -11.42
N HIS A 254 -52.55 0.75 -12.37
CA HIS A 254 -52.64 1.68 -13.49
C HIS A 254 -52.93 3.11 -13.04
N SER A 255 -53.81 3.28 -12.05
CA SER A 255 -54.12 4.58 -11.43
C SER A 255 -52.89 5.17 -10.73
N ARG A 256 -52.15 4.37 -9.94
CA ARG A 256 -50.89 4.81 -9.28
C ARG A 256 -49.81 5.17 -10.28
N ALA A 257 -49.64 4.39 -11.35
CA ALA A 257 -48.67 4.68 -12.41
C ALA A 257 -49.01 6.00 -13.13
N SER A 258 -50.28 6.21 -13.46
CA SER A 258 -50.76 7.44 -14.08
C SER A 258 -50.58 8.66 -13.18
N GLN A 259 -50.84 8.52 -11.88
CA GLN A 259 -50.65 9.60 -10.91
C GLN A 259 -49.16 9.96 -10.75
N SER A 260 -48.28 8.96 -10.66
CA SER A 260 -46.82 9.16 -10.62
C SER A 260 -46.30 9.85 -11.88
N ALA A 261 -46.78 9.44 -13.06
CA ALA A 261 -46.43 10.07 -14.33
C ALA A 261 -46.86 11.55 -14.38
N ARG A 262 -48.08 11.87 -13.91
CA ARG A 262 -48.55 13.27 -13.82
C ARG A 262 -47.72 14.11 -12.86
N GLN A 263 -47.40 13.57 -11.69
CA GLN A 263 -46.55 14.26 -10.70
C GLN A 263 -45.15 14.53 -11.27
N THR A 264 -44.55 13.53 -11.92
CA THR A 264 -43.23 13.66 -12.57
C THR A 264 -43.26 14.70 -13.70
N ALA A 265 -44.31 14.69 -14.53
CA ALA A 265 -44.50 15.70 -15.58
C ALA A 265 -44.65 17.11 -15.01
N ALA A 266 -45.42 17.27 -13.92
CA ALA A 266 -45.57 18.56 -13.24
C ALA A 266 -44.24 19.07 -12.66
N ALA A 267 -43.44 18.20 -12.03
CA ALA A 267 -42.11 18.58 -11.56
C ALA A 267 -41.15 18.93 -12.70
N LEU A 268 -41.25 18.26 -13.85
CA LEU A 268 -40.43 18.60 -15.02
C LEU A 268 -40.77 20.00 -15.55
N LEU A 269 -42.06 20.34 -15.62
CA LEU A 269 -42.49 21.69 -15.97
C LEU A 269 -42.01 22.73 -14.94
N GLN A 270 -42.03 22.38 -13.66
CA GLN A 270 -41.51 23.25 -12.59
C GLN A 270 -39.98 23.40 -12.67
N TYR A 271 -39.26 22.35 -13.02
CA TYR A 271 -37.81 22.40 -13.25
C TYR A 271 -37.48 23.34 -14.44
N CYS A 272 -38.19 23.22 -15.56
CA CYS A 272 -37.97 24.08 -16.72
C CYS A 272 -38.23 25.57 -16.42
N SER A 273 -39.11 25.88 -15.46
CA SER A 273 -39.42 27.26 -15.07
C SER A 273 -38.51 27.83 -13.98
N THR A 274 -37.96 26.99 -13.10
CA THR A 274 -37.16 27.42 -11.93
C THR A 274 -35.67 27.12 -12.04
N GLY A 275 -35.26 26.17 -12.90
CA GLY A 275 -33.90 25.63 -12.96
C GLY A 275 -33.51 24.75 -11.77
N ASP A 276 -34.43 24.47 -10.84
CA ASP A 276 -34.14 23.76 -9.59
C ASP A 276 -34.41 22.25 -9.71
N ALA A 277 -33.35 21.47 -9.83
CA ALA A 277 -33.44 20.01 -9.95
C ALA A 277 -33.94 19.31 -8.66
N ARG A 278 -34.00 20.01 -7.52
CA ARG A 278 -34.44 19.41 -6.24
C ARG A 278 -35.89 18.93 -6.30
N VAL A 279 -36.76 19.59 -7.06
CA VAL A 279 -38.17 19.18 -7.20
C VAL A 279 -38.30 17.84 -7.92
N LEU A 280 -37.51 17.63 -8.99
CA LEU A 280 -37.44 16.36 -9.71
C LEU A 280 -36.91 15.25 -8.80
N LEU A 281 -35.82 15.52 -8.10
CA LEU A 281 -35.20 14.57 -7.16
C LEU A 281 -36.12 14.23 -5.99
N ALA A 282 -36.92 15.18 -5.50
CA ALA A 282 -37.86 14.95 -4.40
C ALA A 282 -38.98 13.95 -4.77
N ILE A 283 -39.47 13.98 -6.01
CA ILE A 283 -40.46 12.99 -6.49
C ILE A 283 -39.81 11.60 -6.59
N GLN A 284 -38.59 11.55 -7.09
CA GLN A 284 -37.83 10.32 -7.27
C GLN A 284 -37.00 9.92 -6.04
N ARG A 285 -37.32 10.46 -4.85
CA ARG A 285 -36.57 10.23 -3.60
C ARG A 285 -36.32 8.76 -3.26
N HIS A 286 -37.28 7.89 -3.60
CA HIS A 286 -37.17 6.46 -3.38
C HIS A 286 -36.06 5.80 -4.22
N LEU A 287 -35.66 6.42 -5.32
CA LEU A 287 -34.57 5.97 -6.19
C LEU A 287 -33.19 6.44 -5.72
N CYS A 288 -33.12 7.45 -4.83
CA CYS A 288 -31.84 7.96 -4.31
C CYS A 288 -31.08 6.94 -3.46
N GLY A 289 -31.74 5.88 -2.97
CA GLY A 289 -31.13 4.78 -2.23
C GLY A 289 -30.82 3.53 -3.07
N VAL A 290 -31.15 3.53 -4.37
CA VAL A 290 -30.89 2.38 -5.25
C VAL A 290 -29.39 2.25 -5.46
N GLN A 291 -28.89 1.01 -5.41
CA GLN A 291 -27.48 0.70 -5.59
C GLN A 291 -27.22 0.14 -6.98
N ASP A 292 -26.07 0.47 -7.55
CA ASP A 292 -25.59 -0.11 -8.81
C ASP A 292 -24.92 -1.49 -8.61
N GLY A 293 -24.25 -2.01 -9.65
CA GLY A 293 -23.54 -3.29 -9.57
C GLY A 293 -22.37 -3.34 -8.58
N ASN A 294 -21.87 -2.18 -8.12
CA ASN A 294 -20.82 -2.06 -7.11
C ASN A 294 -21.37 -1.76 -5.71
N GLY A 295 -22.70 -1.65 -5.57
CA GLY A 295 -23.32 -1.22 -4.33
C GLY A 295 -23.34 0.31 -4.16
N ASP A 296 -22.96 1.09 -5.17
CA ASP A 296 -22.88 2.55 -5.07
C ASP A 296 -24.26 3.17 -5.27
N THR A 297 -24.67 4.04 -4.33
CA THR A 297 -25.88 4.86 -4.48
C THR A 297 -25.62 6.07 -5.39
N PRO A 298 -26.65 6.76 -5.91
CA PRO A 298 -26.47 8.03 -6.62
C PRO A 298 -25.60 9.05 -5.88
N LEU A 299 -25.64 9.06 -4.55
CA LEU A 299 -24.78 9.91 -3.73
C LEU A 299 -23.32 9.46 -3.75
N HIS A 300 -23.03 8.15 -3.73
CA HIS A 300 -21.66 7.63 -3.91
C HIS A 300 -21.11 8.06 -5.27
N LEU A 301 -21.87 7.86 -6.35
CA LEU A 301 -21.46 8.23 -7.71
C LEU A 301 -21.22 9.73 -7.85
N ALA A 302 -22.09 10.56 -7.27
CA ALA A 302 -21.92 12.00 -7.27
C ALA A 302 -20.61 12.43 -6.57
N VAL A 303 -20.26 11.77 -5.46
CA VAL A 303 -18.99 11.97 -4.74
C VAL A 303 -17.81 11.48 -5.58
N ILE A 304 -17.85 10.28 -6.15
CA ILE A 304 -16.78 9.71 -7.00
C ILE A 304 -16.47 10.63 -8.18
N HIS A 305 -17.51 11.18 -8.82
CA HIS A 305 -17.39 12.09 -9.96
C HIS A 305 -17.23 13.57 -9.56
N GLN A 306 -17.07 13.86 -8.26
CA GLN A 306 -16.79 15.19 -7.70
C GLN A 306 -17.83 16.26 -8.08
N GLN A 307 -19.09 15.86 -8.24
CA GLN A 307 -20.18 16.75 -8.65
C GLN A 307 -20.78 17.49 -7.45
N THR A 308 -20.03 18.46 -6.91
CA THR A 308 -20.42 19.23 -5.71
C THR A 308 -21.82 19.83 -5.75
N GLY A 309 -22.26 20.37 -6.89
CA GLY A 309 -23.62 20.91 -7.05
C GLY A 309 -24.71 19.84 -6.90
N VAL A 310 -24.50 18.67 -7.52
CA VAL A 310 -25.44 17.53 -7.43
C VAL A 310 -25.47 16.96 -6.01
N ILE A 311 -24.30 16.85 -5.36
CA ILE A 311 -24.18 16.38 -3.97
C ILE A 311 -25.00 17.28 -3.04
N GLN A 312 -24.87 18.60 -3.15
CA GLN A 312 -25.64 19.54 -2.30
C GLN A 312 -27.15 19.43 -2.53
N GLN A 313 -27.58 19.29 -3.78
CA GLN A 313 -28.99 19.11 -4.12
C GLN A 313 -29.55 17.79 -3.56
N LEU A 314 -28.82 16.69 -3.72
CA LEU A 314 -29.18 15.37 -3.18
C LEU A 314 -29.26 15.39 -1.66
N ILE A 315 -28.27 15.98 -0.98
CA ILE A 315 -28.27 16.07 0.49
C ILE A 315 -29.46 16.90 0.97
N HIS A 316 -29.76 18.03 0.32
CA HIS A 316 -30.89 18.87 0.69
C HIS A 316 -32.23 18.13 0.52
N THR A 317 -32.43 17.35 -0.55
CA THR A 317 -33.66 16.58 -0.75
C THR A 317 -33.80 15.43 0.25
N LEU A 318 -32.69 14.78 0.61
CA LEU A 318 -32.63 13.72 1.62
C LEU A 318 -32.96 14.25 3.02
N LEU A 319 -32.42 15.42 3.39
CA LEU A 319 -32.68 16.08 4.67
C LEU A 319 -34.16 16.47 4.83
N SER A 320 -34.78 17.01 3.77
CA SER A 320 -36.20 17.37 3.79
C SER A 320 -37.15 16.17 3.95
N SER A 321 -36.68 14.95 3.66
CA SER A 321 -37.53 13.75 3.57
C SER A 321 -37.39 12.78 4.75
N GLN A 322 -36.67 13.15 5.83
CA GLN A 322 -36.38 12.30 7.00
C GLN A 322 -35.67 10.97 6.68
N GLN A 323 -35.08 10.81 5.49
CA GLN A 323 -34.36 9.59 5.07
C GLN A 323 -32.85 9.71 5.30
N GLN A 324 -32.45 10.08 6.52
CA GLN A 324 -31.03 10.26 6.89
C GLN A 324 -30.21 8.98 6.73
N ASN A 325 -30.84 7.80 6.83
CA ASN A 325 -30.19 6.50 6.69
C ASN A 325 -29.50 6.32 5.32
N ILE A 326 -29.97 6.99 4.26
CA ILE A 326 -29.38 6.88 2.91
C ILE A 326 -27.98 7.52 2.86
N LEU A 327 -27.70 8.52 3.71
CA LEU A 327 -26.38 9.16 3.80
C LEU A 327 -25.31 8.19 4.31
N ASN A 328 -25.73 7.15 5.03
CA ASN A 328 -24.88 6.17 5.70
C ASN A 328 -24.92 4.79 5.01
N THR A 329 -25.60 4.67 3.88
CA THR A 329 -25.57 3.43 3.08
C THR A 329 -24.14 3.14 2.65
N ALA A 330 -23.73 1.89 2.76
CA ALA A 330 -22.39 1.46 2.37
C ALA A 330 -22.43 0.65 1.06
N ASN A 331 -21.41 0.82 0.23
CA ASN A 331 -21.23 0.03 -1.00
C ASN A 331 -20.65 -1.37 -0.72
N HIS A 332 -20.32 -2.15 -1.77
CA HIS A 332 -19.75 -3.50 -1.59
C HIS A 332 -18.39 -3.50 -0.87
N LEU A 333 -17.67 -2.38 -0.84
CA LEU A 333 -16.43 -2.20 -0.07
C LEU A 333 -16.68 -1.69 1.37
N ARG A 334 -17.95 -1.66 1.80
CA ARG A 334 -18.41 -1.06 3.06
C ARG A 334 -18.06 0.43 3.20
N GLN A 335 -17.81 1.12 2.09
CA GLN A 335 -17.52 2.55 2.10
C GLN A 335 -18.83 3.33 2.04
N THR A 336 -18.96 4.33 2.91
CA THR A 336 -20.06 5.30 2.85
C THR A 336 -19.67 6.48 1.97
N PRO A 337 -20.62 7.36 1.57
CA PRO A 337 -20.31 8.59 0.84
C PRO A 337 -19.27 9.46 1.57
N LEU A 338 -19.25 9.44 2.91
CA LEU A 338 -18.24 10.15 3.70
C LEU A 338 -16.83 9.53 3.54
N HIS A 339 -16.70 8.20 3.51
CA HIS A 339 -15.42 7.55 3.22
C HIS A 339 -14.90 7.96 1.83
N LEU A 340 -15.77 7.93 0.82
CA LEU A 340 -15.39 8.31 -0.55
C LEU A 340 -15.01 9.79 -0.65
N ALA A 341 -15.69 10.68 0.07
CA ALA A 341 -15.36 12.11 0.09
C ALA A 341 -13.96 12.37 0.67
N VAL A 342 -13.54 11.58 1.66
CA VAL A 342 -12.18 11.63 2.23
C VAL A 342 -11.16 11.03 1.27
N ILE A 343 -11.44 9.86 0.67
CA ILE A 343 -10.54 9.20 -0.30
C ILE A 343 -10.26 10.12 -1.50
N THR A 344 -11.29 10.83 -1.97
CA THR A 344 -11.21 11.80 -3.08
C THR A 344 -10.76 13.19 -2.65
N ARG A 345 -10.44 13.42 -1.36
CA ARG A 345 -9.92 14.69 -0.80
C ARG A 345 -10.85 15.90 -0.97
N GLN A 346 -12.16 15.68 -0.91
CA GLN A 346 -13.17 16.73 -1.12
C GLN A 346 -13.59 17.42 0.18
N VAL A 347 -12.79 18.38 0.65
CA VAL A 347 -13.00 19.10 1.94
C VAL A 347 -14.42 19.67 2.08
N LYS A 348 -14.92 20.36 1.05
CA LYS A 348 -16.27 20.97 1.08
C LYS A 348 -17.39 19.93 1.19
N VAL A 349 -17.22 18.78 0.54
CA VAL A 349 -18.21 17.70 0.55
C VAL A 349 -18.22 17.02 1.91
N VAL A 350 -17.05 16.78 2.51
CA VAL A 350 -16.92 16.24 3.87
C VAL A 350 -17.68 17.12 4.86
N GLU A 351 -17.49 18.44 4.81
CA GLU A 351 -18.20 19.36 5.70
C GLU A 351 -19.72 19.35 5.49
N VAL A 352 -20.19 19.32 4.25
CA VAL A 352 -21.63 19.25 3.93
C VAL A 352 -22.24 17.92 4.40
N LEU A 353 -21.56 16.79 4.21
CA LEU A 353 -22.02 15.48 4.67
C LEU A 353 -22.09 15.39 6.19
N LEU A 354 -21.07 15.89 6.91
CA LEU A 354 -21.05 15.90 8.37
C LEU A 354 -22.18 16.78 8.94
N ARG A 355 -22.39 17.96 8.37
CA ARG A 355 -23.51 18.85 8.74
C ARG A 355 -24.88 18.23 8.45
N ALA A 356 -24.97 17.33 7.47
CA ALA A 356 -26.18 16.60 7.14
C ALA A 356 -26.42 15.37 8.05
N GLY A 357 -25.54 15.09 9.00
CA GLY A 357 -25.67 13.95 9.93
C GLY A 357 -25.08 12.64 9.41
N ALA A 358 -24.13 12.68 8.48
CA ALA A 358 -23.34 11.50 8.12
C ALA A 358 -22.57 10.99 9.34
N ASP A 359 -22.59 9.68 9.57
CA ASP A 359 -21.98 9.05 10.73
C ASP A 359 -20.49 8.75 10.49
N PRO A 360 -19.56 9.40 11.22
CA PRO A 360 -18.12 9.16 11.07
C PRO A 360 -17.64 7.90 11.79
N SER A 361 -18.48 7.19 12.55
CA SER A 361 -18.10 5.97 13.27
C SER A 361 -18.12 4.71 12.39
N LEU A 362 -18.80 4.77 11.24
CA LEU A 362 -18.90 3.65 10.31
C LEU A 362 -17.53 3.30 9.75
N LEU A 363 -17.30 2.00 9.56
CA LEU A 363 -16.02 1.44 9.16
C LEU A 363 -16.11 0.83 7.76
N ASP A 364 -15.04 1.01 6.98
CA ASP A 364 -14.87 0.33 5.71
C ASP A 364 -14.50 -1.16 5.87
N LYS A 365 -14.22 -1.84 4.75
CA LYS A 365 -13.80 -3.26 4.74
C LYS A 365 -12.56 -3.57 5.57
N ASP A 366 -11.66 -2.60 5.75
CA ASP A 366 -10.40 -2.74 6.48
C ASP A 366 -10.55 -2.31 7.95
N GLY A 367 -11.79 -2.00 8.38
CA GLY A 367 -12.08 -1.51 9.72
C GLY A 367 -11.67 -0.06 9.93
N ARG A 368 -11.52 0.71 8.85
CA ARG A 368 -11.07 2.11 8.91
C ARG A 368 -12.27 3.05 8.91
N SER A 369 -12.29 3.95 9.87
CA SER A 369 -13.19 5.12 9.85
C SER A 369 -12.67 6.21 8.89
N PRO A 370 -13.48 7.22 8.53
CA PRO A 370 -13.04 8.34 7.71
C PRO A 370 -11.79 9.07 8.27
N ILE A 371 -11.60 9.09 9.59
CA ILE A 371 -10.40 9.67 10.24
C ILE A 371 -9.16 8.85 9.92
N HIS A 372 -9.26 7.51 9.96
CA HIS A 372 -8.16 6.63 9.59
C HIS A 372 -7.75 6.86 8.13
N LEU A 373 -8.72 7.03 7.23
CA LEU A 373 -8.45 7.29 5.81
C LEU A 373 -7.79 8.65 5.59
N ALA A 374 -8.25 9.71 6.28
CA ALA A 374 -7.64 11.03 6.21
C ALA A 374 -6.18 11.01 6.73
N ALA A 375 -5.95 10.32 7.85
CA ALA A 375 -4.63 10.15 8.44
C ALA A 375 -3.70 9.34 7.52
N LEU A 376 -4.17 8.23 6.95
CA LEU A 376 -3.42 7.39 6.01
C LEU A 376 -3.05 8.16 4.74
N ALA A 377 -3.94 9.02 4.24
CA ALA A 377 -3.71 9.84 3.07
C ALA A 377 -2.76 11.04 3.33
N GLY A 378 -2.49 11.37 4.60
CA GLY A 378 -1.75 12.57 5.00
C GLY A 378 -2.51 13.88 4.74
N ASP A 379 -3.84 13.81 4.60
CA ASP A 379 -4.66 14.97 4.22
C ASP A 379 -5.16 15.75 5.45
N HIS A 380 -4.37 16.74 5.85
CA HIS A 380 -4.71 17.63 6.96
C HIS A 380 -5.94 18.51 6.68
N ALA A 381 -6.27 18.75 5.40
CA ALA A 381 -7.35 19.65 5.01
C ALA A 381 -8.73 19.01 5.20
N THR A 382 -8.86 17.70 4.94
CA THR A 382 -10.08 16.93 5.26
C THR A 382 -10.12 16.47 6.73
N LEU A 383 -8.95 16.23 7.34
CA LEU A 383 -8.87 15.84 8.75
C LEU A 383 -9.37 16.94 9.70
N ARG A 384 -9.06 18.22 9.42
CA ARG A 384 -9.51 19.35 10.25
C ARG A 384 -11.04 19.45 10.42
N PRO A 385 -11.86 19.47 9.35
CA PRO A 385 -13.32 19.49 9.50
C PRO A 385 -13.87 18.18 10.08
N LEU A 386 -13.24 17.03 9.83
CA LEU A 386 -13.62 15.77 10.50
C LEU A 386 -13.50 15.93 12.02
N LEU A 387 -12.33 16.35 12.51
CA LEU A 387 -12.09 16.52 13.95
C LEU A 387 -12.95 17.64 14.57
N ALA A 388 -13.21 18.73 13.84
CA ALA A 388 -14.04 19.82 14.33
C ALA A 388 -15.53 19.45 14.46
N HIS A 389 -16.03 18.57 13.59
CA HIS A 389 -17.41 18.09 13.62
C HIS A 389 -17.59 16.79 14.40
N LEU A 390 -16.50 16.21 14.92
CA LEU A 390 -16.55 15.15 15.92
C LEU A 390 -17.04 15.74 17.25
N GLY A 391 -18.34 15.65 17.51
CA GLY A 391 -18.89 15.98 18.83
C GLY A 391 -18.36 15.04 19.93
N GLU A 392 -18.69 15.32 21.19
CA GLU A 392 -18.22 14.53 22.36
C GLU A 392 -18.51 13.03 22.25
N GLY A 393 -19.63 12.65 21.60
CA GLY A 393 -19.99 11.24 21.38
C GLY A 393 -19.01 10.46 20.50
N HIS A 394 -18.25 11.12 19.64
CA HIS A 394 -17.35 10.50 18.66
C HIS A 394 -15.86 10.76 18.95
N ALA A 395 -15.53 11.45 20.04
CA ALA A 395 -14.16 11.72 20.45
C ALA A 395 -13.33 10.43 20.66
N HIS A 396 -13.96 9.30 20.95
CA HIS A 396 -13.26 8.02 21.08
C HIS A 396 -12.67 7.51 19.75
N LEU A 397 -13.20 7.94 18.59
CA LEU A 397 -12.78 7.47 17.27
C LEU A 397 -11.33 7.84 16.91
N VAL A 398 -10.76 8.89 17.50
CA VAL A 398 -9.33 9.20 17.30
C VAL A 398 -8.40 8.18 17.95
N ASN A 399 -8.93 7.36 18.86
CA ASN A 399 -8.21 6.33 19.61
C ASN A 399 -8.73 4.91 19.35
N THR A 400 -9.59 4.71 18.35
CA THR A 400 -9.99 3.36 17.91
C THR A 400 -8.98 2.81 16.92
N PRO A 401 -8.53 1.56 17.01
CA PRO A 401 -7.67 0.94 16.01
C PRO A 401 -8.48 0.38 14.81
N ASP A 402 -7.82 0.28 13.66
CA ASP A 402 -8.34 -0.47 12.49
C ASP A 402 -8.20 -2.00 12.68
N TYR A 403 -8.64 -2.81 11.70
CA TYR A 403 -8.48 -4.28 11.77
C TYR A 403 -7.02 -4.75 11.67
N HIS A 404 -6.08 -3.87 11.37
CA HIS A 404 -4.66 -4.16 11.47
C HIS A 404 -4.06 -3.79 12.83
N GLY A 405 -4.86 -3.27 13.76
CA GLY A 405 -4.41 -2.87 15.09
C GLY A 405 -3.79 -1.48 15.13
N LEU A 406 -3.91 -0.69 14.05
CA LEU A 406 -3.30 0.62 13.91
C LEU A 406 -4.31 1.72 14.24
N HIS A 407 -3.96 2.57 15.20
CA HIS A 407 -4.71 3.80 15.48
C HIS A 407 -4.47 4.86 14.38
N PRO A 408 -5.36 5.87 14.21
CA PRO A 408 -5.16 6.93 13.22
C PRO A 408 -3.80 7.64 13.35
N LEU A 409 -3.30 7.81 14.57
CA LEU A 409 -1.99 8.39 14.84
C LEU A 409 -0.85 7.57 14.20
N HIS A 410 -0.92 6.24 14.25
CA HIS A 410 0.06 5.35 13.62
C HIS A 410 0.04 5.44 12.10
N LEU A 411 -1.14 5.60 11.50
CA LEU A 411 -1.31 5.74 10.05
C LEU A 411 -0.74 7.07 9.54
N ALA A 412 -0.87 8.15 10.31
CA ALA A 412 -0.34 9.47 9.98
C ALA A 412 1.19 9.50 9.87
N VAL A 413 1.91 8.61 10.56
CA VAL A 413 3.38 8.56 10.51
C VAL A 413 3.92 8.24 9.11
N ARG A 414 3.22 7.43 8.30
CA ARG A 414 3.76 6.87 7.05
C ARG A 414 3.85 7.86 5.86
N ARG A 415 3.24 9.04 5.93
CA ARG A 415 3.10 9.97 4.79
C ARG A 415 3.39 11.44 5.15
N ASP A 416 4.59 11.71 5.67
CA ASP A 416 5.07 13.06 6.06
C ASP A 416 4.02 13.85 6.88
N GLY A 417 3.37 13.12 7.79
CA GLY A 417 2.12 13.54 8.42
C GLY A 417 2.28 14.46 9.61
N GLU A 418 3.35 15.26 9.72
CA GLU A 418 3.58 16.16 10.87
C GLU A 418 2.35 17.02 11.19
N ARG A 419 1.73 17.60 10.16
CA ARG A 419 0.49 18.38 10.31
C ARG A 419 -0.68 17.53 10.78
N CYS A 420 -0.82 16.30 10.27
CA CYS A 420 -1.87 15.37 10.68
C CYS A 420 -1.66 14.90 12.13
N LEU A 421 -0.42 14.65 12.54
CA LEU A 421 -0.07 14.28 13.91
C LEU A 421 -0.45 15.39 14.89
N ARG A 422 -0.11 16.66 14.60
CA ARG A 422 -0.52 17.81 15.42
C ARG A 422 -2.04 17.86 15.57
N LEU A 423 -2.78 17.79 14.46
CA LEU A 423 -4.24 17.82 14.47
C LEU A 423 -4.85 16.65 15.25
N LEU A 424 -4.32 15.43 15.09
CA LEU A 424 -4.81 14.26 15.82
C LEU A 424 -4.59 14.40 17.33
N VAL A 425 -3.43 14.90 17.75
CA VAL A 425 -3.13 15.12 19.17
C VAL A 425 -3.97 16.27 19.75
N GLU A 426 -4.16 17.36 19.01
CA GLU A 426 -5.11 18.43 19.36
C GLU A 426 -6.54 17.88 19.50
N GLY A 427 -6.91 16.89 18.68
CA GLY A 427 -8.17 16.15 18.74
C GLY A 427 -8.26 15.08 19.84
N GLY A 428 -7.27 14.96 20.73
CA GLY A 428 -7.28 14.03 21.87
C GLY A 428 -6.71 12.63 21.58
N ALA A 429 -5.92 12.46 20.51
CA ALA A 429 -5.23 11.20 20.26
C ALA A 429 -4.15 10.90 21.32
N LYS A 430 -4.12 9.66 21.80
CA LYS A 430 -3.11 9.17 22.75
C LYS A 430 -1.78 8.94 22.02
N ILE A 431 -0.78 9.76 22.32
CA ILE A 431 0.54 9.74 21.66
C ILE A 431 1.26 8.40 21.86
N ASN A 432 1.21 7.88 23.08
CA ASN A 432 1.90 6.64 23.48
C ASN A 432 0.99 5.39 23.36
N ALA A 433 -0.08 5.45 22.56
CA ALA A 433 -0.92 4.27 22.34
C ALA A 433 -0.10 3.18 21.63
N PRO A 434 -0.01 1.96 22.18
CA PRO A 434 0.62 0.84 21.49
C PRO A 434 -0.30 0.29 20.40
N GLU A 435 0.24 -0.03 19.22
CA GLU A 435 -0.48 -0.78 18.21
C GLU A 435 -0.63 -2.26 18.60
N GLN A 436 -1.70 -2.91 18.16
CA GLN A 436 -2.13 -4.19 18.74
C GLN A 436 -1.27 -5.40 18.35
N LYS A 437 -0.46 -5.33 17.29
CA LYS A 437 0.32 -6.50 16.83
C LYS A 437 1.62 -6.69 17.59
N SER A 438 2.41 -5.62 17.71
CA SER A 438 3.75 -5.65 18.29
C SER A 438 3.97 -4.66 19.42
N GLY A 439 2.96 -3.86 19.76
CA GLY A 439 3.08 -2.83 20.80
C GLY A 439 3.86 -1.60 20.36
N ASN A 440 4.13 -1.45 19.07
CA ASN A 440 4.80 -0.27 18.52
C ASN A 440 3.96 1.00 18.77
N THR A 441 4.58 2.04 19.34
CA THR A 441 4.00 3.39 19.39
C THR A 441 4.26 4.16 18.09
N ALA A 442 3.65 5.33 17.94
CA ALA A 442 3.91 6.21 16.80
C ALA A 442 5.41 6.55 16.63
N LEU A 443 6.15 6.70 17.74
CA LEU A 443 7.60 6.96 17.71
C LEU A 443 8.39 5.74 17.21
N HIS A 444 8.02 4.52 17.63
CA HIS A 444 8.65 3.30 17.11
C HIS A 444 8.48 3.18 15.59
N LEU A 445 7.27 3.45 15.08
CA LEU A 445 7.01 3.44 13.65
C LEU A 445 7.82 4.52 12.92
N ALA A 446 7.93 5.73 13.47
CA ALA A 446 8.72 6.80 12.85
C ALA A 446 10.21 6.44 12.76
N VAL A 447 10.76 5.83 13.82
CA VAL A 447 12.15 5.33 13.82
C VAL A 447 12.33 4.18 12.84
N ARG A 448 11.39 3.23 12.82
CA ARG A 448 11.46 2.05 11.95
C ARG A 448 11.45 2.39 10.46
N GLU A 449 10.65 3.38 10.07
CA GLU A 449 10.58 3.89 8.69
C GLU A 449 11.65 4.97 8.40
N ASN A 450 12.59 5.21 9.33
CA ASN A 450 13.67 6.19 9.25
C ASN A 450 13.21 7.65 8.99
N LEU A 451 12.06 8.03 9.56
CA LEU A 451 11.43 9.34 9.38
C LEU A 451 11.90 10.35 10.44
N PHE A 452 13.10 10.90 10.23
CA PHE A 452 13.75 11.82 11.18
C PHE A 452 12.90 13.02 11.60
N LYS A 453 12.27 13.73 10.66
CA LYS A 453 11.51 14.95 10.96
C LYS A 453 10.24 14.65 11.77
N VAL A 454 9.56 13.56 11.41
CA VAL A 454 8.36 13.07 12.13
C VAL A 454 8.73 12.61 13.55
N ALA A 455 9.81 11.85 13.70
CA ALA A 455 10.32 11.44 15.02
C ALA A 455 10.69 12.65 15.88
N CYS A 456 11.35 13.65 15.31
CA CYS A 456 11.71 14.88 16.03
C CYS A 456 10.45 15.66 16.47
N THR A 457 9.44 15.78 15.61
CA THR A 457 8.17 16.43 15.93
C THR A 457 7.43 15.69 17.06
N LEU A 458 7.41 14.35 17.01
CA LEU A 458 6.80 13.53 18.06
C LEU A 458 7.45 13.74 19.43
N ILE A 459 8.78 13.87 19.47
CA ILE A 459 9.53 14.05 20.72
C ILE A 459 9.43 15.49 21.24
N THR A 460 9.68 16.48 20.38
CA THR A 460 9.81 17.89 20.79
C THR A 460 8.47 18.57 21.05
N GLU A 461 7.57 18.50 20.08
CA GLU A 461 6.29 19.22 20.12
C GLU A 461 5.23 18.39 20.85
N LEU A 462 5.15 17.10 20.53
CA LEU A 462 4.10 16.21 21.03
C LEU A 462 4.50 15.48 22.32
N LYS A 463 5.74 15.64 22.80
CA LYS A 463 6.25 15.04 24.05
C LYS A 463 5.98 13.53 24.16
N ALA A 464 6.21 12.80 23.08
CA ALA A 464 6.13 11.34 23.06
C ALA A 464 7.12 10.73 24.07
N ASP A 465 6.74 9.61 24.68
CA ASP A 465 7.62 8.88 25.59
C ASP A 465 8.74 8.20 24.79
N VAL A 466 9.96 8.66 25.02
CA VAL A 466 11.19 8.20 24.35
C VAL A 466 11.57 6.79 24.82
N ASN A 467 11.14 6.39 26.01
CA ASN A 467 11.47 5.12 26.66
C ASN A 467 10.31 4.12 26.65
N ALA A 468 9.25 4.38 25.86
CA ALA A 468 8.15 3.43 25.71
C ALA A 468 8.66 2.09 25.16
N CYS A 469 8.12 0.98 25.66
CA CYS A 469 8.52 -0.36 25.22
C CYS A 469 7.43 -1.01 24.33
N THR A 470 7.88 -1.72 23.31
CA THR A 470 7.06 -2.68 22.55
C THR A 470 6.73 -3.93 23.38
N PHE A 471 5.94 -4.86 22.85
CA PHE A 471 5.64 -6.14 23.52
C PHE A 471 6.86 -7.06 23.66
N GLY A 472 7.95 -6.81 22.93
CA GLY A 472 9.23 -7.51 23.09
C GLY A 472 10.25 -6.73 23.93
N GLY A 473 9.83 -5.73 24.70
CA GLY A 473 10.73 -4.92 25.53
C GLY A 473 11.61 -3.94 24.74
N ASN A 474 11.54 -3.91 23.41
CA ASN A 474 12.34 -2.99 22.60
C ASN A 474 11.83 -1.56 22.74
N THR A 475 12.76 -0.63 22.90
CA THR A 475 12.51 0.82 22.93
C THR A 475 12.82 1.45 21.57
N PRO A 476 12.44 2.71 21.29
CA PRO A 476 12.80 3.37 20.04
C PRO A 476 14.33 3.40 19.82
N LEU A 477 15.13 3.46 20.88
CA LEU A 477 16.59 3.42 20.79
C LEU A 477 17.11 2.04 20.35
N HIS A 478 16.51 0.93 20.80
CA HIS A 478 16.82 -0.41 20.31
C HIS A 478 16.58 -0.52 18.79
N LEU A 479 15.46 0.02 18.32
CA LEU A 479 15.14 0.05 16.89
C LEU A 479 16.13 0.92 16.11
N ALA A 480 16.44 2.12 16.58
CA ALA A 480 17.41 3.01 15.92
C ALA A 480 18.81 2.38 15.83
N ALA A 481 19.23 1.67 16.89
CA ALA A 481 20.53 1.00 16.94
C ALA A 481 20.61 -0.21 15.99
N SER A 482 19.55 -1.03 15.94
CA SER A 482 19.45 -2.18 15.02
C SER A 482 19.36 -1.78 13.54
N LEU A 483 18.82 -0.60 13.25
CA LEU A 483 18.87 0.01 11.91
C LEU A 483 20.24 0.61 11.57
N GLY A 484 21.08 0.87 12.58
CA GLY A 484 22.39 1.50 12.39
C GLY A 484 22.32 2.99 12.03
N SER A 485 21.26 3.71 12.44
CA SER A 485 21.06 5.13 12.12
C SER A 485 21.64 6.03 13.22
N PRO A 486 22.84 6.64 13.03
CA PRO A 486 23.49 7.45 14.06
C PRO A 486 22.73 8.75 14.36
N THR A 487 22.05 9.33 13.37
CA THR A 487 21.25 10.55 13.52
C THR A 487 20.04 10.32 14.43
N LEU A 488 19.29 9.24 14.21
CA LEU A 488 18.16 8.86 15.06
C LEU A 488 18.62 8.49 16.47
N CYS A 489 19.72 7.74 16.61
CA CYS A 489 20.29 7.41 17.92
C CYS A 489 20.71 8.68 18.68
N SER A 490 21.39 9.62 18.01
CA SER A 490 21.78 10.90 18.62
C SER A 490 20.58 11.71 19.07
N MET A 491 19.52 11.78 18.25
CA MET A 491 18.29 12.48 18.58
C MET A 491 17.60 11.87 19.80
N LEU A 492 17.46 10.55 19.83
CA LEU A 492 16.81 9.83 20.94
C LEU A 492 17.61 9.98 22.24
N VAL A 493 18.94 9.85 22.18
CA VAL A 493 19.82 10.05 23.35
C VAL A 493 19.73 11.50 23.84
N ALA A 494 19.73 12.48 22.95
CA ALA A 494 19.54 13.89 23.31
C ALA A 494 18.19 14.16 23.97
N ALA A 495 17.15 13.42 23.57
CA ALA A 495 15.82 13.49 24.13
C ALA A 495 15.67 12.74 25.47
N GLY A 496 16.73 12.15 26.01
CA GLY A 496 16.72 11.43 27.29
C GLY A 496 16.39 9.94 27.19
N ALA A 497 16.64 9.30 26.04
CA ALA A 497 16.55 7.85 25.92
C ALA A 497 17.54 7.14 26.85
N ASP A 498 17.08 6.15 27.60
CA ASP A 498 17.95 5.32 28.44
C ASP A 498 18.75 4.34 27.57
N LYS A 499 20.07 4.45 27.66
CA LYS A 499 21.03 3.63 26.90
C LYS A 499 21.18 2.21 27.47
N ASN A 500 20.76 1.99 28.72
CA ASN A 500 20.99 0.75 29.45
C ASN A 500 19.72 -0.10 29.61
N MET A 501 18.60 0.28 28.99
CA MET A 501 17.41 -0.57 29.02
C MET A 501 17.66 -1.87 28.27
N GLU A 502 17.18 -2.97 28.82
CA GLU A 502 17.28 -4.30 28.24
C GLU A 502 15.92 -4.69 27.66
N ASN A 503 15.93 -5.33 26.47
CA ASN A 503 14.72 -5.89 25.87
C ASN A 503 14.36 -7.27 26.46
N ASP A 504 13.29 -7.89 25.99
CA ASP A 504 12.86 -9.21 26.49
C ASP A 504 13.46 -10.39 25.67
N GLU A 505 14.38 -10.12 24.75
CA GLU A 505 15.00 -11.16 23.92
C GLU A 505 16.08 -11.91 24.72
N PRO A 506 16.01 -13.25 24.81
CA PRO A 506 16.97 -14.01 25.58
C PRO A 506 18.35 -13.98 24.93
N LEU A 507 19.39 -13.68 25.72
CA LEU A 507 20.81 -13.70 25.29
C LEU A 507 21.35 -15.05 24.78
N PHE A 508 20.51 -16.08 24.66
CA PHE A 508 20.92 -17.38 24.12
C PHE A 508 20.74 -17.41 22.60
N PHE A 509 21.87 -17.63 21.91
CA PHE A 509 22.10 -17.60 20.46
C PHE A 509 22.43 -16.24 19.85
N SER A 510 23.50 -15.62 20.33
CA SER A 510 24.42 -14.92 19.43
C SER A 510 25.61 -15.85 19.14
N SER A 511 25.41 -16.84 18.30
CA SER A 511 26.50 -17.53 17.62
C SER A 511 26.07 -17.95 16.21
N SER A 512 26.90 -17.54 15.25
CA SER A 512 26.96 -17.91 13.82
C SER A 512 25.79 -17.51 12.92
N SER A 513 25.90 -16.31 12.34
CA SER A 513 25.80 -16.23 10.88
C SER A 513 27.10 -16.78 10.29
N ASP A 514 26.95 -17.72 9.36
CA ASP A 514 27.90 -18.13 8.31
C ASP A 514 29.37 -18.33 8.69
N GLU A 515 29.75 -19.57 8.97
CA GLU A 515 30.86 -20.24 8.25
C GLU A 515 30.53 -21.74 8.15
N GLU A 516 30.38 -22.23 6.92
CA GLU A 516 30.64 -23.64 6.61
C GLU A 516 32.13 -23.89 6.85
N GLN A 517 32.46 -24.60 7.92
CA GLN A 517 33.75 -25.28 8.05
C GLN A 517 33.47 -26.67 8.61
N ASP A 518 33.74 -27.66 7.77
CA ASP A 518 34.08 -29.01 8.18
C ASP A 518 35.05 -28.93 9.36
N GLU A 519 34.82 -29.72 10.42
CA GLU A 519 35.85 -30.55 11.08
C GLU A 519 35.17 -31.47 12.11
N ASP A 520 35.39 -32.77 11.92
CA ASP A 520 35.24 -33.82 12.93
C ASP A 520 36.19 -33.57 14.11
N GLU A 521 35.70 -33.40 15.35
CA GLU A 521 36.37 -33.86 16.59
C GLU A 521 35.46 -33.65 17.84
N PRO A 522 35.62 -34.45 18.90
CA PRO A 522 34.53 -34.80 19.81
C PRO A 522 34.39 -33.89 21.04
N ILE A 523 33.17 -33.94 21.54
CA ILE A 523 32.65 -33.38 22.78
C ILE A 523 33.60 -33.66 23.95
N ARG A 524 34.19 -32.60 24.54
CA ARG A 524 34.76 -32.64 25.89
C ARG A 524 33.75 -32.07 26.87
N GLU A 525 32.97 -32.97 27.47
CA GLU A 525 32.34 -32.74 28.76
C GLU A 525 33.41 -32.33 29.77
N ARG A 526 33.23 -31.16 30.39
CA ARG A 526 33.89 -30.85 31.65
C ARG A 526 32.85 -30.39 32.65
N ASP A 527 32.44 -31.36 33.45
CA ASP A 527 31.72 -31.22 34.70
C ASP A 527 32.28 -30.08 35.56
N ALA A 528 31.41 -29.15 35.93
CA ALA A 528 31.56 -28.35 37.12
C ALA A 528 30.21 -28.26 37.85
N ALA A 529 30.02 -29.25 38.72
CA ALA A 529 29.24 -29.22 39.96
C ALA A 529 27.74 -28.86 39.90
N LEU A 530 26.93 -29.91 40.02
CA LEU A 530 25.58 -29.89 40.55
C LEU A 530 25.50 -29.14 41.89
N GLN A 531 24.85 -27.99 41.89
CA GLN A 531 24.13 -27.47 43.07
C GLN A 531 22.65 -27.29 42.68
N PRO A 532 21.70 -27.58 43.58
CA PRO A 532 20.28 -27.41 43.28
C PRO A 532 19.94 -25.91 43.34
N ILE A 533 19.80 -25.28 42.17
CA ILE A 533 19.53 -23.85 42.09
C ILE A 533 18.02 -23.63 42.05
N ASN A 534 17.51 -23.03 43.13
CA ASN A 534 16.14 -22.56 43.31
C ASN A 534 15.56 -21.84 42.05
N PRO A 535 14.34 -22.16 41.60
CA PRO A 535 13.75 -21.62 40.36
C PRO A 535 13.13 -20.22 40.54
N ARG A 536 13.72 -19.32 41.36
CA ARG A 536 13.07 -18.04 41.73
C ARG A 536 13.92 -16.77 41.66
N LYS A 537 15.03 -16.72 40.91
CA LYS A 537 15.71 -15.45 40.52
C LYS A 537 16.93 -15.70 39.63
N ARG A 538 16.72 -15.68 38.32
CA ARG A 538 17.69 -15.14 37.35
C ARG A 538 16.86 -14.58 36.18
N PRO A 539 16.76 -13.26 35.99
CA PRO A 539 16.46 -12.79 34.65
C PRO A 539 17.71 -13.11 33.84
N ALA A 540 17.60 -13.95 32.81
CA ALA A 540 18.54 -13.81 31.70
C ALA A 540 18.33 -12.37 31.22
N GLY A 541 19.34 -11.51 31.37
CA GLY A 541 19.26 -10.12 30.92
C GLY A 541 18.91 -10.08 29.44
N GLY A 542 18.30 -8.99 28.99
CA GLY A 542 18.00 -8.78 27.57
C GLY A 542 19.19 -8.23 26.80
N HIS A 543 19.01 -8.01 25.50
CA HIS A 543 19.92 -7.20 24.71
C HIS A 543 19.71 -5.72 25.02
N THR A 544 20.80 -4.98 25.19
CA THR A 544 20.78 -3.51 25.27
C THR A 544 20.82 -2.90 23.86
N PRO A 545 20.49 -1.60 23.68
CA PRO A 545 20.64 -0.93 22.39
C PRO A 545 22.07 -0.99 21.84
N LEU A 546 23.08 -1.05 22.72
CA LEU A 546 24.48 -1.19 22.32
C LEU A 546 24.75 -2.56 21.70
N ASP A 547 24.15 -3.63 22.23
CA ASP A 547 24.31 -4.99 21.72
C ASP A 547 23.70 -5.15 20.33
N LEU A 548 22.58 -4.46 20.07
CA LEU A 548 21.90 -4.45 18.78
C LEU A 548 22.54 -3.50 17.74
N ALA A 549 23.53 -2.68 18.13
CA ALA A 549 24.11 -1.68 17.24
C ALA A 549 24.90 -2.33 16.09
N LYS A 550 24.43 -2.12 14.84
CA LYS A 550 25.12 -2.62 13.63
C LYS A 550 26.27 -1.74 13.16
N CYS A 551 26.22 -0.44 13.42
CA CYS A 551 27.19 0.54 12.92
C CYS A 551 28.19 0.98 14.01
N GLN A 552 29.47 1.10 13.65
CA GLN A 552 30.51 1.57 14.58
C GLN A 552 30.27 3.01 15.07
N LYS A 553 29.72 3.89 14.20
CA LYS A 553 29.34 5.27 14.58
C LYS A 553 28.26 5.26 15.67
N VAL A 554 27.30 4.32 15.62
CA VAL A 554 26.27 4.13 16.65
C VAL A 554 26.87 3.58 17.95
N ARG A 555 27.75 2.57 17.86
CA ARG A 555 28.45 2.03 19.04
C ARG A 555 29.23 3.09 19.79
N ASN A 556 29.97 3.94 19.08
CA ASN A 556 30.72 5.04 19.69
C ASN A 556 29.79 6.04 20.40
N LEU A 557 28.63 6.35 19.81
CA LEU A 557 27.64 7.27 20.40
C LEU A 557 27.03 6.71 21.70
N LEU A 558 26.70 5.42 21.71
CA LEU A 558 26.13 4.74 22.88
C LEU A 558 27.18 4.49 23.97
N ASN A 559 28.43 4.24 23.62
CA ASN A 559 29.55 3.96 24.53
C ASN A 559 30.19 5.22 25.16
N SER A 560 29.61 6.41 24.95
CA SER A 560 30.10 7.65 25.54
C SER A 560 29.96 7.65 27.06
N LYS A 561 30.98 7.14 27.75
CA LYS A 561 31.18 7.30 29.20
C LYS A 561 31.30 8.79 29.52
N GLN A 562 30.26 9.36 30.12
CA GLN A 562 30.42 10.56 30.96
C GLN A 562 30.53 10.13 32.43
N SER A 563 31.54 10.70 33.12
CA SER A 563 31.87 10.67 34.56
C SER A 563 32.96 9.66 35.04
N PRO A 564 33.62 9.90 36.19
CA PRO A 564 34.72 10.85 36.40
C PRO A 564 36.05 10.16 36.79
N LYS A 565 37.13 10.94 36.81
CA LYS A 565 38.53 10.53 37.05
C LYS A 565 38.73 9.60 38.26
N SER A 566 39.44 8.50 38.05
CA SER A 566 40.25 7.82 39.09
C SER A 566 41.44 7.11 38.43
N SER A 567 42.63 7.43 38.95
CA SER A 567 43.94 6.93 38.53
C SER A 567 44.17 5.46 38.94
N ARG A 568 44.84 4.66 38.10
CA ARG A 568 46.27 4.27 38.23
C ARG A 568 46.67 3.16 37.23
N HIS A 569 47.75 3.46 36.50
CA HIS A 569 48.74 2.61 35.81
C HIS A 569 48.53 1.08 35.63
N CYS A 570 48.75 0.59 34.40
CA CYS A 570 50.07 0.07 34.01
C CYS A 570 50.23 -0.03 32.48
N SER A 571 51.44 0.25 32.02
CA SER A 571 51.86 0.46 30.63
C SER A 571 52.21 -0.85 29.92
N LYS A 572 51.86 -0.97 28.63
CA LYS A 572 52.77 -1.55 27.62
C LYS A 572 52.33 -1.14 26.21
N LYS A 573 53.24 -0.44 25.53
CA LYS A 573 53.15 -0.07 24.10
C LYS A 573 53.23 -1.33 23.24
N MET A 574 52.25 -1.56 22.38
CA MET A 574 52.40 -2.28 21.11
C MET A 574 51.67 -1.49 20.03
N LYS A 575 52.35 -1.26 18.91
CA LYS A 575 51.84 -0.57 17.72
C LYS A 575 50.63 -1.31 17.14
N PRO A 576 49.57 -0.64 16.67
CA PRO A 576 48.66 -1.25 15.71
C PRO A 576 49.15 -1.00 14.29
N SER A 577 49.15 -2.08 13.52
CA SER A 577 49.37 -2.16 12.09
C SER A 577 48.19 -1.57 11.31
N SER A 578 48.53 -0.96 10.19
CA SER A 578 47.72 -0.33 9.16
C SER A 578 46.49 -1.12 8.70
N SER A 579 45.35 -0.44 8.70
CA SER A 579 44.26 -0.57 7.71
C SER A 579 43.47 0.74 7.78
N GLU A 580 44.06 1.79 7.24
CA GLU A 580 43.35 3.05 6.98
C GLU A 580 42.47 2.83 5.76
N GLU A 581 41.18 2.58 6.00
CA GLU A 581 40.16 2.78 4.98
C GLU A 581 39.93 4.28 4.82
N VAL A 582 40.08 4.73 3.57
CA VAL A 582 40.01 6.11 3.11
C VAL A 582 38.58 6.67 3.27
N GLU A 583 38.29 7.44 4.32
CA GLU A 583 37.16 8.39 4.38
C GLU A 583 37.70 9.84 4.26
N ALA A 584 38.20 10.22 3.08
CA ALA A 584 38.56 11.61 2.77
C ALA A 584 37.32 12.39 2.31
N SER A 585 36.54 12.94 3.27
CA SER A 585 35.60 14.08 3.12
C SER A 585 34.70 14.25 4.36
N GLY A 586 35.28 14.36 5.56
CA GLY A 586 34.52 14.57 6.79
C GLY A 586 35.24 15.47 7.79
N LEU A 587 34.47 16.28 8.55
CA LEU A 587 35.00 17.10 9.65
C LEU A 587 35.71 16.21 10.67
N ASP A 588 37.03 16.36 10.83
CA ASP A 588 37.81 15.67 11.85
C ASP A 588 37.39 16.11 13.27
N GLU A 589 37.55 15.22 14.24
CA GLU A 589 37.07 15.43 15.61
C GLU A 589 37.85 16.53 16.34
N ASP A 590 39.11 16.75 15.95
CA ASP A 590 39.97 17.82 16.44
C ASP A 590 39.52 19.19 15.91
N THR A 591 39.17 19.29 14.61
CA THR A 591 38.62 20.53 14.04
C THR A 591 37.22 20.84 14.58
N LEU A 592 36.38 19.83 14.81
CA LEU A 592 35.07 20.05 15.45
C LEU A 592 35.23 20.59 16.87
N SER A 593 36.19 20.08 17.65
CA SER A 593 36.47 20.55 19.00
C SER A 593 36.98 22.00 19.01
N ARG A 594 37.91 22.35 18.11
CA ARG A 594 38.40 23.73 17.94
C ARG A 594 37.31 24.68 17.46
N LEU A 595 36.43 24.21 16.57
CA LEU A 595 35.30 24.99 16.10
C LEU A 595 34.31 25.26 17.24
N VAL A 596 34.04 24.26 18.10
CA VAL A 596 33.21 24.43 19.30
C VAL A 596 33.84 25.42 20.29
N GLU A 597 35.16 25.41 20.48
CA GLU A 597 35.84 26.40 21.32
C GLU A 597 35.67 27.82 20.77
N VAL A 598 35.87 28.03 19.46
CA VAL A 598 35.67 29.35 18.82
C VAL A 598 34.22 29.80 18.91
N LEU A 599 33.26 28.89 18.74
CA LEU A 599 31.83 29.17 18.81
C LEU A 599 31.31 29.34 20.25
N SER A 600 32.07 28.93 21.26
CA SER A 600 31.72 29.12 22.69
C SER A 600 32.25 30.44 23.25
N VAL A 601 33.26 31.04 22.61
CA VAL A 601 33.88 32.31 23.03
C VAL A 601 33.11 33.52 22.50
N GLY A 602 32.49 33.41 21.32
CA GLY A 602 31.52 34.39 20.83
C GLY A 602 30.12 34.01 21.30
N ASP A 603 29.30 34.97 21.73
CA ASP A 603 27.86 34.77 21.95
C ASP A 603 27.16 34.52 20.61
N VAL A 604 27.39 33.34 20.03
CA VAL A 604 26.92 32.99 18.70
C VAL A 604 25.43 32.66 18.78
N PRO A 605 24.58 33.28 17.93
CA PRO A 605 23.18 32.92 17.84
C PRO A 605 23.05 31.53 17.18
N TRP A 606 23.26 30.48 17.95
CA TRP A 606 23.26 29.08 17.51
C TRP A 606 21.92 28.65 16.89
N ARG A 607 20.82 29.33 17.26
CA ARG A 607 19.52 29.18 16.59
C ARG A 607 19.58 29.65 15.12
N LYS A 608 20.24 30.77 14.82
CA LYS A 608 20.44 31.22 13.43
C LYS A 608 21.39 30.29 12.67
N LEU A 609 22.37 29.70 13.36
CA LEU A 609 23.23 28.67 12.77
C LEU A 609 22.43 27.42 12.41
N ALA A 610 21.59 26.92 13.32
CA ALA A 610 20.70 25.80 13.04
C ALA A 610 19.67 26.11 11.94
N GLU A 611 19.20 27.36 11.83
CA GLU A 611 18.35 27.82 10.72
C GLU A 611 19.06 27.69 9.37
N LYS A 612 20.30 28.17 9.29
CA LYS A 612 21.12 28.10 8.08
C LYS A 612 21.53 26.68 7.70
N LEU A 613 21.72 25.81 8.69
CA LEU A 613 22.03 24.38 8.48
C LEU A 613 20.77 23.53 8.20
N GLY A 614 19.57 24.11 8.21
CA GLY A 614 18.31 23.36 8.00
C GLY A 614 17.94 22.42 9.15
N MET A 615 18.50 22.64 10.34
CA MET A 615 18.37 21.79 11.54
C MET A 615 17.43 22.40 12.59
N MET A 616 16.43 23.17 12.17
CA MET A 616 15.57 23.91 13.12
C MET A 616 14.80 23.02 14.08
N THR A 617 14.38 21.85 13.63
CA THR A 617 13.68 20.85 14.43
C THR A 617 14.49 20.42 15.67
N LEU A 618 15.82 20.37 15.56
CA LEU A 618 16.71 19.98 16.65
C LEU A 618 16.96 21.08 17.69
N THR A 619 16.67 22.34 17.37
CA THR A 619 16.92 23.43 18.31
C THR A 619 16.05 23.37 19.55
N HIS A 620 14.86 22.78 19.45
CA HIS A 620 14.01 22.57 20.62
C HIS A 620 14.55 21.48 21.56
N LEU A 621 15.30 20.49 21.04
CA LEU A 621 15.94 19.44 21.85
C LEU A 621 17.18 19.96 22.59
N TYR A 622 18.01 20.76 21.92
CA TYR A 622 19.28 21.20 22.48
C TYR A 622 19.19 22.50 23.28
N LEU A 623 18.03 23.18 23.31
CA LEU A 623 17.84 24.43 24.05
C LEU A 623 18.19 24.32 25.53
N ASP A 624 17.84 23.20 26.16
CA ASP A 624 18.09 22.94 27.58
C ASP A 624 19.44 22.24 27.83
N SER A 625 20.21 21.95 26.77
CA SER A 625 21.53 21.33 26.89
C SER A 625 22.59 22.37 27.29
N PRO A 626 23.61 22.01 28.08
CA PRO A 626 24.65 22.95 28.52
C PRO A 626 25.56 23.44 27.37
N THR A 627 25.58 22.74 26.23
CA THR A 627 26.41 23.07 25.05
C THR A 627 25.64 22.86 23.73
N PRO A 628 24.64 23.70 23.39
CA PRO A 628 23.77 23.49 22.22
C PRO A 628 24.54 23.50 20.89
N CYS A 629 25.54 24.37 20.74
CA CYS A 629 26.38 24.45 19.55
C CYS A 629 27.15 23.15 19.28
N GLN A 630 27.67 22.52 20.34
CA GLN A 630 28.44 21.29 20.25
C GLN A 630 27.57 20.12 19.77
N HIS A 631 26.40 19.95 20.38
CA HIS A 631 25.47 18.88 20.00
C HIS A 631 24.91 19.08 18.59
N LEU A 632 24.67 20.33 18.17
CA LEU A 632 24.26 20.65 16.80
C LEU A 632 25.33 20.27 15.78
N LEU A 633 26.59 20.64 16.01
CA LEU A 633 27.70 20.32 15.11
C LEU A 633 28.02 18.82 15.09
N GLN A 634 27.96 18.17 16.25
CA GLN A 634 28.12 16.72 16.33
C GLN A 634 27.01 16.02 15.55
N HIS A 635 25.76 16.48 15.67
CA HIS A 635 24.66 15.95 14.87
C HIS A 635 24.82 16.25 13.37
N TYR A 636 25.33 17.42 12.99
CA TYR A 636 25.61 17.76 11.58
C TYR A 636 26.67 16.83 10.97
N LYS A 637 27.75 16.56 11.73
CA LYS A 637 28.78 15.58 11.36
C LYS A 637 28.20 14.16 11.26
N LEU A 638 27.42 13.72 12.23
CA LEU A 638 26.78 12.39 12.22
C LEU A 638 25.77 12.23 11.07
N GLY A 639 25.14 13.33 10.64
CA GLY A 639 24.26 13.38 9.48
C GLY A 639 24.98 13.45 8.13
N GLY A 640 26.32 13.47 8.10
CA GLY A 640 27.09 13.57 6.86
C GLY A 640 26.94 14.92 6.15
N GLY A 641 26.68 15.99 6.89
CA GLY A 641 26.52 17.32 6.30
C GLY A 641 27.82 17.81 5.63
N PRO A 642 27.76 18.42 4.43
CA PRO A 642 28.95 18.86 3.71
C PRO A 642 29.68 19.98 4.47
N VAL A 643 31.01 19.94 4.50
CA VAL A 643 31.86 20.97 5.10
C VAL A 643 31.58 22.35 4.50
N GLN A 644 31.37 22.40 3.18
CA GLN A 644 31.02 23.60 2.43
C GLN A 644 29.74 24.28 2.95
N GLY A 645 28.70 23.50 3.29
CA GLY A 645 27.45 24.04 3.84
C GLY A 645 27.64 24.66 5.24
N LEU A 646 28.56 24.11 6.03
CA LEU A 646 28.95 24.69 7.32
C LEU A 646 29.78 25.97 7.16
N VAL A 647 30.69 26.00 6.18
CA VAL A 647 31.48 27.19 5.84
C VAL A 647 30.57 28.34 5.40
N GLU A 648 29.60 28.08 4.51
CA GLU A 648 28.63 29.08 4.04
C GLU A 648 27.73 29.59 5.17
N ALA A 649 27.26 28.69 6.05
CA ALA A 649 26.47 29.07 7.22
C ALA A 649 27.26 29.98 8.17
N LEU A 650 28.51 29.64 8.47
CA LEU A 650 29.39 30.45 9.34
C LEU A 650 29.78 31.80 8.71
N GLN A 651 30.00 31.85 7.39
CA GLN A 651 30.22 33.11 6.66
C GLN A 651 29.00 34.02 6.74
N SER A 652 27.80 33.46 6.57
CA SER A 652 26.55 34.24 6.64
C SER A 652 26.29 34.84 8.02
N LEU A 653 26.89 34.26 9.07
CA LEU A 653 26.81 34.73 10.45
C LEU A 653 27.97 35.65 10.85
N GLY A 654 28.92 35.92 9.94
CA GLY A 654 30.08 36.77 10.20
C GLY A 654 31.17 36.12 11.07
N LEU A 655 31.15 34.79 11.22
CA LEU A 655 32.09 34.04 12.06
C LEU A 655 33.35 33.69 11.27
N THR A 656 34.17 34.71 11.01
CA THR A 656 35.37 34.63 10.15
C THR A 656 36.44 33.68 10.68
N GLU A 657 36.58 33.56 12.00
CA GLU A 657 37.56 32.65 12.63
C GLU A 657 37.18 31.18 12.48
N GLY A 658 35.88 30.83 12.56
CA GLY A 658 35.39 29.49 12.27
C GLY A 658 35.58 29.08 10.80
N VAL A 659 35.39 30.04 9.88
CA VAL A 659 35.61 29.85 8.44
C VAL A 659 37.09 29.67 8.11
N ARG A 660 37.98 30.42 8.78
CA ARG A 660 39.43 30.26 8.62
C ARG A 660 39.91 28.89 9.07
N LEU A 661 39.39 28.38 10.20
CA LEU A 661 39.73 27.04 10.69
C LEU A 661 39.34 25.96 9.68
N LEU A 662 38.12 26.02 9.14
CA LEU A 662 37.62 25.04 8.17
C LEU A 662 38.34 25.09 6.80
N ARG A 663 38.72 26.29 6.33
CA ARG A 663 39.53 26.43 5.10
C ARG A 663 40.99 26.01 5.28
N HIS A 664 41.54 26.17 6.47
CA HIS A 664 42.92 25.74 6.77
C HIS A 664 43.02 24.21 6.88
N THR A 665 41.93 23.53 7.23
CA THR A 665 41.86 22.06 7.24
C THR A 665 41.70 21.49 5.83
N GLU A 666 40.89 22.11 4.96
CA GLU A 666 40.81 21.75 3.52
C GLU A 666 42.20 21.83 2.84
N LEU A 667 42.98 22.89 3.10
CA LEU A 667 44.33 23.06 2.56
C LEU A 667 45.37 22.06 3.11
N ARG A 668 45.09 21.37 4.23
CA ARG A 668 45.97 20.33 4.78
C ARG A 668 45.74 18.97 4.11
N ASP A 669 44.50 18.68 3.73
CA ASP A 669 44.15 17.45 3.01
C ASP A 669 44.67 17.51 1.55
N ASP A 670 44.59 18.67 0.90
CA ASP A 670 45.17 18.87 -0.44
C ASP A 670 46.69 18.65 -0.47
N LYS A 671 47.41 18.99 0.61
CA LYS A 671 48.87 18.77 0.71
C LYS A 671 49.26 17.32 0.97
N HIS A 672 48.39 16.51 1.58
CA HIS A 672 48.63 15.08 1.78
C HIS A 672 48.30 14.27 0.51
N SER A 673 47.44 14.78 -0.37
CA SER A 673 47.14 14.14 -1.65
C SER A 673 48.26 14.27 -2.70
N THR A 674 49.19 15.22 -2.54
CA THR A 674 50.26 15.48 -3.53
C THR A 674 51.57 14.75 -3.29
N ASP A 675 51.72 14.00 -2.20
CA ASP A 675 53.00 13.37 -1.81
C ASP A 675 53.14 11.90 -2.28
N ALA A 676 52.21 11.42 -3.11
CA ALA A 676 52.18 10.06 -3.65
C ALA A 676 52.35 10.05 -5.18
N THR A 677 53.38 10.71 -5.72
CA THR A 677 53.88 10.40 -7.08
C THR A 677 55.30 10.96 -7.27
N VAL A 678 56.30 10.11 -7.04
CA VAL A 678 57.63 10.24 -7.65
C VAL A 678 58.00 8.89 -8.25
N ASP A 679 58.12 8.81 -9.57
CA ASP A 679 59.38 8.47 -10.27
C ASP A 679 59.12 8.19 -11.78
N SER A 680 59.62 9.05 -12.65
CA SER A 680 60.27 8.66 -13.92
C SER A 680 60.89 9.90 -14.55
N GLY A 681 62.22 9.86 -14.66
CA GLY A 681 63.07 10.98 -15.08
C GLY A 681 63.30 11.09 -16.59
N PHE A 682 64.24 12.01 -16.88
CA PHE A 682 64.78 12.49 -18.17
C PHE A 682 63.95 13.59 -18.85
N GLY A 683 64.34 14.85 -18.98
CA GLY A 683 65.64 15.53 -18.79
C GLY A 683 66.27 15.92 -20.13
N SER A 684 66.09 17.18 -20.55
CA SER A 684 67.05 17.95 -21.38
C SER A 684 66.66 19.44 -21.47
N GLN A 685 67.69 20.27 -21.53
CA GLN A 685 67.83 21.67 -21.12
C GLN A 685 67.27 22.76 -22.07
N PRO A 686 67.21 24.03 -21.59
CA PRO A 686 66.74 25.20 -22.33
C PRO A 686 67.88 25.92 -23.07
N MET A 687 67.54 26.71 -24.08
CA MET A 687 68.44 27.77 -24.59
C MET A 687 67.61 28.97 -25.07
N GLU A 688 68.00 30.13 -24.58
CA GLU A 688 67.46 31.46 -24.84
C GLU A 688 67.82 31.97 -26.25
N GLU A 689 66.99 32.86 -26.80
CA GLU A 689 67.34 34.22 -27.30
C GLU A 689 66.46 34.68 -28.48
N ASP A 690 66.09 35.96 -28.34
CA ASP A 690 65.51 36.96 -29.24
C ASP A 690 65.29 36.68 -30.74
N GLU A 691 64.12 37.09 -31.24
CA GLU A 691 63.94 38.24 -32.16
C GLU A 691 62.54 38.20 -32.83
N THR A 692 61.75 39.26 -32.67
CA THR A 692 60.74 39.71 -33.65
C THR A 692 61.46 40.41 -34.82
N PRO A 693 60.94 40.57 -36.08
CA PRO A 693 59.53 40.92 -36.37
C PRO A 693 58.98 40.46 -37.76
N VAL A 694 57.80 41.00 -38.08
CA VAL A 694 57.27 41.31 -39.43
C VAL A 694 56.27 40.31 -40.06
N THR A 695 55.02 40.80 -40.09
CA THR A 695 53.93 40.66 -41.08
C THR A 695 54.24 39.96 -42.42
N ASN A 696 53.35 39.08 -42.87
CA ASN A 696 52.48 39.37 -44.03
C ASN A 696 51.49 38.24 -44.35
N GLN A 697 50.28 38.70 -44.71
CA GLN A 697 49.17 38.08 -45.44
C GLN A 697 48.30 37.04 -44.74
#